data_AF-A0A958M554-F1
#
_entry.id   AF-A0A958M554-F1
#
_cell.length_a   1.000
_cell.length_b   1.000
_cell.length_c   1.000
_cell.angle_alpha   90.00
_cell.angle_beta   90.00
_cell.angle_gamma   90.00
#
_symmetry.space_group_name_H-M   'P 1'
#
loop_
_entity.id
_entity.type
_entity.pdbx_description
1 polymer ?
#
loop_
_entity_poly.entity_id
_entity_poly.type
_entity_poly.pdbx_seq_one_letter_code
_entity_poly.pdbx_strand_id
1 'polypeptide(L)'
;AFFAASPLMEKSGLSEEKLLKAIEDQLQHKFGSKGQRVVDDNMRVVKRGFDEVHEITNKVLGAGHKANGSVKEALPIPRLMKEIPQSESQLSDIHRFWEQTGNFYLQGMGNDNLTDPFIGLSVMPAVTSVFRNMTGIRFEHPQWIPNNCTACGNCYTICPDTAIPGLVSEVSDVFDTIVKRVKNNHGKVEHLPKAVRKMEGHVRKLFASSKNGATVNDFMQHAIDMTMDELGNSKELTQEFDWFKEELGEFNFALTRPYYDLHEKKEANSGGLFSITINPNTCKGCMECVDVCNDDALIKIPQTEGSIAKLNKEWDFWLDLPNTPQKFNRIDDLEEKIGPLETILLNKDAYLNFASGDGACLGCSEKSVVHIFTATVESLMQPRIEKHMAYLEELTDKLEKHIQVKLMNRVNLTDSEAMAKIVIEMQNSDLTMSEITRRLESEHGGEPIDQEWLRNVTQLLAQLNRLKWKYTNGTTGKGRSNMGILNSTGCSSVWGSTWPFNPYPFPWANHLFQDSPSMAMGVFEGHMAKMADGFRAIRKAELELAGKYNPSEHDDFFTYFTWKQFTDEEWLLCPPVVTLGGDGAMYDIGFQNLSRMMASGKPIKVIVLDTQVYSNTGGQACTSGFIGQVSDMAQYGKVWKGKSEPRKEIGLIAMAHRNTYVMQATLANTSQMIEGFIDGLMTKRPAIFNLYTTCQPEHGVADDKGANQAKLAVESRAYPLFRYNPDNGIKAREAFDLSGNPAMDQIWPTYDLKYLEYGQERTMQLPMTFADFALTEARFRKHFRKVPRSAWNDNMMPLVDFLELSEDEREGKFPYIWAVDRSQKLNRVLVAKPIVESCEERRDFWLMLRDIAGAEPEKPQEENLEEKIRTEVVSNIAQGLMQLAGGNSNGNGLLQMALTQPTKSEDVAVAEKPSNGEYMAPWLETDDCSSCDECIKLNSNIFAYNENNKAYIKNPKAGPYEDLVKAAEKCTAGVIHPGLPAERSAKDIEKWISRAEKYN
;
A
#
# COMPACT_ATOMS: atom_id res chain seq x y z
N ALA A 1 8.73 15.78 -42.97
CA ALA A 1 7.71 16.82 -42.71
C ALA A 1 8.36 18.20 -42.57
N PHE A 2 9.12 18.47 -41.50
CA PHE A 2 9.77 19.79 -41.29
C PHE A 2 10.56 20.31 -42.50
N PHE A 3 11.46 19.50 -43.07
CA PHE A 3 12.24 19.91 -44.24
C PHE A 3 11.41 20.08 -45.52
N ALA A 4 10.36 19.28 -45.71
CA ALA A 4 9.46 19.38 -46.87
C ALA A 4 8.54 20.61 -46.77
N ALA A 5 8.10 20.96 -45.56
CA ALA A 5 7.17 22.06 -45.31
C ALA A 5 7.86 23.41 -45.01
N SER A 6 9.20 23.43 -44.86
CA SER A 6 9.95 24.64 -44.55
C SER A 6 10.88 25.04 -45.72
N PRO A 7 11.21 26.34 -45.86
CA PRO A 7 12.13 26.79 -46.90
C PRO A 7 13.59 26.43 -46.59
N LEU A 8 13.88 25.69 -45.52
CA LEU A 8 15.25 25.43 -45.07
C LEU A 8 16.04 24.58 -46.09
N MET A 9 15.40 23.57 -46.69
CA MET A 9 16.04 22.72 -47.70
C MET A 9 16.49 23.53 -48.91
N GLU A 10 15.60 24.41 -49.42
CA GLU A 10 15.87 25.32 -50.52
C GLU A 10 16.95 26.35 -50.16
N LYS A 11 16.82 27.03 -49.00
CA LYS A 11 17.78 28.03 -48.52
C LYS A 11 19.18 27.46 -48.29
N SER A 12 19.28 26.19 -47.93
CA SER A 12 20.55 25.50 -47.74
C SER A 12 21.08 24.82 -49.01
N GLY A 13 20.39 24.95 -50.16
CA GLY A 13 20.80 24.33 -51.42
C GLY A 13 20.88 22.79 -51.35
N LEU A 14 20.08 22.18 -50.47
CA LEU A 14 20.05 20.73 -50.27
C LEU A 14 19.08 20.11 -51.28
N SER A 15 19.54 19.09 -52.01
CA SER A 15 18.64 18.20 -52.74
C SER A 15 18.02 17.19 -51.78
N GLU A 16 16.84 16.67 -52.14
CA GLU A 16 16.17 15.61 -51.40
C GLU A 16 17.08 14.40 -51.17
N GLU A 17 17.81 13.97 -52.21
CA GLU A 17 18.77 12.87 -52.14
C GLU A 17 19.85 13.11 -51.07
N LYS A 18 20.44 14.32 -51.04
CA LYS A 18 21.47 14.68 -50.05
C LYS A 18 20.90 14.72 -48.64
N LEU A 19 19.68 15.22 -48.46
CA LEU A 19 19.01 15.27 -47.17
C LEU A 19 18.72 13.85 -46.65
N LEU A 20 18.08 13.02 -47.47
CA LEU A 20 17.73 11.65 -47.08
C LEU A 20 18.98 10.81 -46.80
N LYS A 21 20.06 11.02 -47.57
CA LYS A 21 21.34 10.36 -47.31
C LYS A 21 21.95 10.79 -45.98
N ALA A 22 21.95 12.09 -45.67
CA ALA A 22 22.44 12.59 -44.40
C ALA A 22 21.63 12.05 -43.20
N ILE A 23 20.31 11.94 -43.34
CA ILE A 23 19.45 11.33 -42.32
C ILE A 23 19.75 9.84 -42.16
N GLU A 24 19.89 9.11 -43.27
CA GLU A 24 20.26 7.69 -43.26
C GLU A 24 21.59 7.47 -42.56
N ASP A 25 22.63 8.25 -42.88
CA ASP A 25 23.95 8.14 -42.25
C ASP A 25 23.88 8.42 -40.74
N GLN A 26 23.05 9.38 -40.31
CA GLN A 26 22.79 9.63 -38.90
C GLN A 26 22.04 8.48 -38.22
N LEU A 27 21.05 7.88 -38.88
CA LEU A 27 20.33 6.71 -38.38
C LEU A 27 21.24 5.48 -38.32
N GLN A 28 22.14 5.30 -39.30
CA GLN A 28 23.14 4.23 -39.28
C GLN A 28 24.09 4.41 -38.10
N HIS A 29 24.57 5.64 -37.87
CA HIS A 29 25.42 5.95 -36.71
C HIS A 29 24.70 5.68 -35.38
N LYS A 30 23.43 6.08 -35.23
CA LYS A 30 22.66 5.94 -33.98
C LYS A 30 22.11 4.54 -33.74
N PHE A 31 21.66 3.86 -34.79
CA PHE A 31 20.86 2.62 -34.70
C PHE A 31 21.46 1.44 -35.45
N GLY A 32 22.56 1.60 -36.19
CA GLY A 32 23.18 0.51 -36.95
C GLY A 32 23.59 -0.68 -36.06
N SER A 33 23.97 -0.41 -34.81
CA SER A 33 24.26 -1.46 -33.81
C SER A 33 23.03 -2.27 -33.38
N LYS A 34 21.80 -1.76 -33.62
CA LYS A 34 20.53 -2.46 -33.40
C LYS A 34 20.10 -3.31 -34.61
N GLY A 35 20.87 -3.29 -35.70
CA GLY A 35 20.66 -4.06 -36.92
C GLY A 35 20.11 -3.24 -38.09
N GLN A 36 20.47 -3.62 -39.31
CA GLN A 36 20.14 -2.87 -40.53
C GLN A 36 18.63 -2.66 -40.73
N ARG A 37 17.83 -3.67 -40.41
CA ARG A 37 16.36 -3.58 -40.48
C ARG A 37 15.80 -2.39 -39.68
N VAL A 38 16.37 -2.06 -38.52
CA VAL A 38 15.92 -0.93 -37.69
C VAL A 38 16.18 0.39 -38.42
N VAL A 39 17.33 0.52 -39.07
CA VAL A 39 17.67 1.71 -39.88
C VAL A 39 16.73 1.83 -41.07
N ASP A 40 16.48 0.73 -41.78
CA ASP A 40 15.60 0.70 -42.96
C ASP A 40 14.15 1.04 -42.60
N ASP A 41 13.63 0.49 -41.48
CA ASP A 41 12.28 0.79 -41.00
C ASP A 41 12.17 2.27 -40.58
N ASN A 42 13.18 2.85 -39.92
CA ASN A 42 13.20 4.28 -39.61
C ASN A 42 13.26 5.14 -40.89
N MET A 43 14.07 4.76 -41.87
CA MET A 43 14.14 5.46 -43.16
C MET A 43 12.82 5.40 -43.92
N ARG A 44 12.09 4.28 -43.84
CA ARG A 44 10.73 4.18 -44.41
C ARG A 44 9.80 5.23 -43.81
N VAL A 45 9.82 5.40 -42.48
CA VAL A 45 9.00 6.40 -41.78
C VAL A 45 9.41 7.82 -42.16
N VAL A 46 10.71 8.11 -42.24
CA VAL A 46 11.23 9.43 -42.66
C VAL A 46 10.74 9.79 -44.06
N LYS A 47 10.85 8.86 -45.03
CA LYS A 47 10.39 9.07 -46.41
C LYS A 47 8.90 9.32 -46.48
N ARG A 48 8.09 8.47 -45.84
CA ARG A 48 6.63 8.68 -45.74
C ARG A 48 6.30 10.05 -45.15
N GLY A 49 6.95 10.45 -44.07
CA GLY A 49 6.76 11.77 -43.47
C GLY A 49 7.26 12.93 -44.35
N PHE A 50 8.08 12.70 -45.37
CA PHE A 50 8.52 13.70 -46.35
C PHE A 50 7.55 13.75 -47.54
N ASP A 51 7.16 12.59 -48.07
CA ASP A 51 6.37 12.43 -49.30
C ASP A 51 4.86 12.62 -49.07
N GLU A 52 4.33 12.17 -47.93
CA GLU A 52 2.90 12.20 -47.60
C GLU A 52 2.49 13.54 -46.93
N VAL A 53 3.32 14.58 -47.05
CA VAL A 53 2.99 15.93 -46.55
C VAL A 53 2.06 16.61 -47.54
N HIS A 54 0.87 17.01 -47.08
CA HIS A 54 -0.10 17.72 -47.90
C HIS A 54 -0.40 19.10 -47.32
N GLU A 55 -0.34 20.13 -48.16
CA GLU A 55 -0.83 21.45 -47.76
C GLU A 55 -2.36 21.45 -47.69
N ILE A 56 -2.91 21.86 -46.54
CA ILE A 56 -4.33 22.16 -46.42
C ILE A 56 -4.59 23.52 -47.08
N THR A 57 -5.04 23.52 -48.33
CA THR A 57 -5.24 24.73 -49.15
C THR A 57 -6.54 25.48 -48.81
N ASN A 58 -7.55 24.79 -48.31
CA ASN A 58 -8.84 25.39 -47.95
C ASN A 58 -8.83 25.90 -46.50
N LYS A 59 -8.20 27.07 -46.30
CA LYS A 59 -8.07 27.74 -45.00
C LYS A 59 -9.22 28.73 -44.83
N VAL A 60 -10.43 28.28 -44.44
CA VAL A 60 -11.51 29.21 -44.04
C VAL A 60 -11.17 29.79 -42.68
N LEU A 61 -10.38 30.86 -42.66
CA LEU A 61 -10.09 31.63 -41.46
C LEU A 61 -11.31 32.49 -41.13
N GLY A 62 -12.16 32.00 -40.22
CA GLY A 62 -13.22 32.77 -39.57
C GLY A 62 -14.62 32.60 -40.16
N ALA A 63 -15.29 31.46 -39.93
CA ALA A 63 -16.75 31.37 -40.06
C ALA A 63 -17.44 30.22 -39.27
N GLY A 64 -16.69 29.42 -38.49
CA GLY A 64 -17.26 28.29 -37.73
C GLY A 64 -17.44 28.50 -36.23
N HIS A 65 -17.03 29.64 -35.66
CA HIS A 65 -17.11 29.94 -34.21
C HIS A 65 -17.75 31.31 -33.92
N LYS A 66 -18.60 31.81 -34.83
CA LYS A 66 -19.45 32.99 -34.60
C LYS A 66 -20.94 32.61 -34.48
N ALA A 67 -21.23 31.42 -33.95
CA ALA A 67 -22.56 31.06 -33.47
C ALA A 67 -22.43 30.71 -31.99
N ASN A 68 -22.97 31.58 -31.15
CA ASN A 68 -22.81 31.72 -29.69
C ASN A 68 -21.51 32.41 -29.29
N GLY A 69 -21.63 33.53 -28.57
CA GLY A 69 -20.50 34.26 -28.02
C GLY A 69 -19.78 33.43 -26.96
N SER A 70 -18.85 32.57 -27.40
CA SER A 70 -17.95 31.86 -26.51
C SER A 70 -16.93 32.87 -25.98
N VAL A 71 -17.26 33.49 -24.84
CA VAL A 71 -16.29 33.62 -23.75
C VAL A 71 -15.39 32.38 -23.81
N LYS A 72 -14.05 32.50 -23.85
CA LYS A 72 -13.15 31.34 -23.67
C LYS A 72 -13.78 30.48 -22.57
N GLU A 73 -14.33 29.30 -22.90
CA GLU A 73 -15.06 28.52 -21.91
C GLU A 73 -14.09 28.29 -20.75
N ALA A 74 -14.41 28.88 -19.60
CA ALA A 74 -13.60 28.71 -18.41
C ALA A 74 -13.54 27.21 -18.15
N LEU A 75 -12.34 26.67 -17.88
CA LEU A 75 -12.23 25.25 -17.58
C LEU A 75 -13.16 24.94 -16.40
N PRO A 76 -14.01 23.91 -16.50
CA PRO A 76 -14.88 23.55 -15.41
C PRO A 76 -14.04 23.20 -14.19
N ILE A 77 -14.46 23.68 -13.02
CA ILE A 77 -13.80 23.34 -11.75
C ILE A 77 -13.83 21.80 -11.60
N PRO A 78 -12.68 21.14 -11.38
CA PRO A 78 -12.61 19.70 -11.17
C PRO A 78 -13.57 19.25 -10.06
N ARG A 79 -14.29 18.14 -10.27
CA ARG A 79 -15.32 17.67 -9.31
C ARG A 79 -14.75 17.46 -7.90
N LEU A 80 -13.65 16.71 -7.79
CA LEU A 80 -12.98 16.44 -6.51
C LEU A 80 -12.58 17.73 -5.77
N MET A 81 -12.29 18.80 -6.50
CA MET A 81 -11.96 20.09 -5.91
C MET A 81 -13.19 20.80 -5.35
N LYS A 82 -14.37 20.66 -5.97
CA LYS A 82 -15.63 21.26 -5.48
C LYS A 82 -16.03 20.73 -4.10
N GLU A 83 -15.65 19.49 -3.79
CA GLU A 83 -15.94 18.84 -2.51
C GLU A 83 -14.95 19.26 -1.39
N ILE A 84 -13.84 19.92 -1.74
CA ILE A 84 -12.89 20.42 -0.74
C ILE A 84 -13.43 21.72 -0.13
N PRO A 85 -13.48 21.85 1.21
CA PRO A 85 -13.90 23.11 1.85
C PRO A 85 -12.99 24.28 1.46
N GLN A 86 -13.58 25.47 1.37
CA GLN A 86 -12.80 26.70 1.24
C GLN A 86 -12.04 26.98 2.54
N SER A 87 -10.73 27.22 2.45
CA SER A 87 -9.91 27.51 3.63
C SER A 87 -10.12 28.95 4.13
N GLU A 88 -10.13 29.14 5.45
CA GLU A 88 -10.12 30.47 6.06
C GLU A 88 -8.80 31.23 5.77
N SER A 89 -7.72 30.50 5.45
CA SER A 89 -6.44 31.08 5.08
C SER A 89 -6.21 30.98 3.57
N GLN A 90 -6.07 32.14 2.93
CA GLN A 90 -5.75 32.27 1.50
C GLN A 90 -4.47 31.51 1.07
N LEU A 91 -3.55 31.26 2.01
CA LEU A 91 -2.31 30.52 1.77
C LEU A 91 -2.56 29.03 1.48
N SER A 92 -3.62 28.48 2.07
CA SER A 92 -3.98 27.05 1.95
C SER A 92 -5.28 26.82 1.19
N ASP A 93 -5.89 27.89 0.65
CA ASP A 93 -7.14 27.79 -0.09
C ASP A 93 -6.90 27.32 -1.53
N ILE A 94 -7.35 26.10 -1.82
CA ILE A 94 -7.24 25.48 -3.14
C ILE A 94 -8.12 26.19 -4.19
N HIS A 95 -9.26 26.77 -3.78
CA HIS A 95 -10.20 27.45 -4.68
C HIS A 95 -9.59 28.72 -5.27
N ARG A 96 -9.05 29.57 -4.40
CA ARG A 96 -8.24 30.72 -4.80
C ARG A 96 -7.10 30.30 -5.74
N PHE A 97 -6.37 29.25 -5.38
CA PHE A 97 -5.19 28.81 -6.13
C PHE A 97 -5.55 28.26 -7.53
N TRP A 98 -6.68 27.58 -7.68
CA TRP A 98 -7.21 27.19 -8.99
C TRP A 98 -7.50 28.41 -9.87
N GLU A 99 -8.25 29.38 -9.35
CA GLU A 99 -8.65 30.58 -10.10
C GLU A 99 -7.44 31.40 -10.57
N GLN A 100 -6.43 31.53 -9.70
CA GLN A 100 -5.28 32.39 -9.92
C GLN A 100 -4.05 31.69 -10.50
N THR A 101 -3.98 30.36 -10.48
CA THR A 101 -2.77 29.63 -10.90
C THR A 101 -3.12 28.33 -11.63
N GLY A 102 -3.91 27.44 -11.03
CA GLY A 102 -4.20 26.11 -11.57
C GLY A 102 -4.81 26.13 -12.97
N ASN A 103 -5.85 26.95 -13.19
CA ASN A 103 -6.52 27.11 -14.48
C ASN A 103 -5.56 27.62 -15.58
N PHE A 104 -4.70 28.61 -15.26
CA PHE A 104 -3.72 29.15 -16.20
C PHE A 104 -2.71 28.10 -16.65
N TYR A 105 -2.19 27.29 -15.72
CA TYR A 105 -1.25 26.22 -16.05
C TYR A 105 -1.88 25.16 -16.96
N LEU A 106 -3.14 24.78 -16.74
CA LEU A 106 -3.84 23.83 -17.60
C LEU A 106 -4.12 24.36 -19.01
N GLN A 107 -4.31 25.67 -19.15
CA GLN A 107 -4.50 26.32 -20.45
C GLN A 107 -3.19 26.61 -21.19
N GLY A 108 -2.04 26.20 -20.65
CA GLY A 108 -0.72 26.51 -21.22
C GLY A 108 -0.31 27.98 -21.04
N MET A 109 -1.01 28.71 -20.17
CA MET A 109 -0.83 30.13 -19.85
C MET A 109 -0.11 30.34 -18.52
N GLY A 110 0.72 29.38 -18.08
CA GLY A 110 1.39 29.45 -16.76
C GLY A 110 2.27 30.69 -16.57
N ASN A 111 2.80 31.26 -17.66
CA ASN A 111 3.58 32.51 -17.65
C ASN A 111 2.73 33.77 -17.48
N ASP A 112 1.41 33.68 -17.65
CA ASP A 112 0.48 34.80 -17.51
C ASP A 112 0.00 34.97 -16.06
N ASN A 113 0.47 34.12 -15.14
CA ASN A 113 0.21 34.28 -13.71
C ASN A 113 0.88 35.56 -13.18
N LEU A 114 0.10 36.40 -12.53
CA LEU A 114 0.62 37.58 -11.85
C LEU A 114 1.36 37.18 -10.58
N THR A 115 2.52 37.78 -10.32
CA THR A 115 3.23 37.58 -9.06
C THR A 115 2.42 38.14 -7.90
N ASP A 116 1.71 37.26 -7.18
CA ASP A 116 1.10 37.58 -5.90
C ASP A 116 2.02 37.17 -4.72
N PRO A 117 1.74 37.59 -3.48
CA PRO A 117 2.58 37.23 -2.33
C PRO A 117 2.74 35.72 -2.09
N PHE A 118 1.78 34.89 -2.52
CA PHE A 118 1.79 33.45 -2.31
C PHE A 118 2.66 32.73 -3.35
N ILE A 119 2.58 33.15 -4.61
CA ILE A 119 3.48 32.74 -5.69
C ILE A 119 4.91 33.20 -5.37
N GLY A 120 5.07 34.42 -4.85
CA GLY A 120 6.36 34.93 -4.38
C GLY A 120 6.98 34.09 -3.25
N LEU A 121 6.16 33.45 -2.41
CA LEU A 121 6.58 32.52 -1.37
C LEU A 121 6.70 31.06 -1.86
N SER A 122 6.29 30.77 -3.10
CA SER A 122 6.25 29.41 -3.67
C SER A 122 5.43 28.42 -2.83
N VAL A 123 4.33 28.87 -2.24
CA VAL A 123 3.45 28.01 -1.42
C VAL A 123 2.34 27.41 -2.27
N MET A 124 2.17 26.10 -2.21
CA MET A 124 1.06 25.36 -2.82
C MET A 124 0.10 24.86 -1.75
N PRO A 125 -1.22 25.00 -1.96
CA PRO A 125 -2.20 24.25 -1.17
C PRO A 125 -1.99 22.73 -1.26
N ALA A 126 -2.60 22.02 -0.31
CA ALA A 126 -2.65 20.57 -0.34
C ALA A 126 -3.47 20.07 -1.56
N VAL A 127 -3.16 18.86 -2.04
CA VAL A 127 -3.89 18.14 -3.11
C VAL A 127 -4.17 18.89 -4.42
N THR A 128 -3.34 19.86 -4.81
CA THR A 128 -3.51 20.57 -6.10
C THR A 128 -3.32 19.68 -7.34
N SER A 129 -2.82 18.46 -7.18
CA SER A 129 -2.77 17.46 -8.26
C SER A 129 -4.13 17.10 -8.86
N VAL A 130 -5.24 17.26 -8.10
CA VAL A 130 -6.62 17.01 -8.58
C VAL A 130 -7.04 17.88 -9.76
N PHE A 131 -6.25 18.91 -10.10
CA PHE A 131 -6.45 19.76 -11.26
C PHE A 131 -6.24 19.02 -12.57
N ARG A 132 -5.38 17.99 -12.60
CA ARG A 132 -4.96 17.34 -13.83
C ARG A 132 -5.86 16.18 -14.23
N ASN A 133 -6.00 16.02 -15.54
CA ASN A 133 -6.64 14.89 -16.18
C ASN A 133 -5.61 14.11 -17.02
N MET A 134 -5.39 12.84 -16.67
CA MET A 134 -4.40 11.94 -17.28
C MET A 134 -4.94 11.13 -18.46
N THR A 135 -6.20 11.32 -18.87
CA THR A 135 -6.77 10.66 -20.07
C THR A 135 -5.92 10.85 -21.32
N GLY A 136 -5.28 12.00 -21.48
CA GLY A 136 -4.51 12.35 -22.67
C GLY A 136 -3.16 11.63 -22.84
N ILE A 137 -2.67 10.89 -21.83
CA ILE A 137 -1.35 10.24 -21.88
C ILE A 137 -1.39 8.72 -22.05
N ARG A 138 -2.58 8.11 -22.01
CA ARG A 138 -2.75 6.65 -22.10
C ARG A 138 -3.48 6.23 -23.37
N PHE A 139 -3.12 5.06 -23.90
CA PHE A 139 -3.79 4.45 -25.06
C PHE A 139 -4.81 3.40 -24.67
N GLU A 140 -4.61 2.75 -23.54
CA GLU A 140 -5.44 1.67 -23.01
C GLU A 140 -5.80 1.97 -21.55
N HIS A 141 -6.92 1.41 -21.09
CA HIS A 141 -7.32 1.45 -19.69
C HIS A 141 -7.81 0.06 -19.25
N PRO A 142 -7.77 -0.25 -17.93
CA PRO A 142 -8.37 -1.48 -17.45
C PRO A 142 -9.89 -1.43 -17.57
N GLN A 143 -10.49 -2.57 -17.86
CA GLN A 143 -11.92 -2.85 -17.75
C GLN A 143 -12.12 -3.95 -16.72
N TRP A 144 -13.06 -3.73 -15.80
CA TRP A 144 -13.41 -4.70 -14.77
C TRP A 144 -14.50 -5.66 -15.23
N ILE A 145 -14.34 -6.95 -14.91
CA ILE A 145 -15.27 -8.05 -15.18
C ILE A 145 -15.80 -8.55 -13.82
N PRO A 146 -16.99 -8.11 -13.39
CA PRO A 146 -17.48 -8.33 -12.02
C PRO A 146 -17.58 -9.80 -11.62
N ASN A 147 -18.11 -10.66 -12.49
CA ASN A 147 -18.38 -12.07 -12.20
C ASN A 147 -17.12 -12.92 -11.98
N ASN A 148 -15.96 -12.43 -12.43
CA ASN A 148 -14.68 -13.10 -12.23
C ASN A 148 -13.98 -12.61 -10.95
N CYS A 149 -14.45 -11.52 -10.34
CA CYS A 149 -13.73 -10.86 -9.26
C CYS A 149 -13.89 -11.60 -7.93
N THR A 150 -12.76 -11.99 -7.33
CA THR A 150 -12.69 -12.62 -6.00
C THR A 150 -12.63 -11.63 -4.84
N ALA A 151 -12.56 -10.32 -5.14
CA ALA A 151 -12.30 -9.24 -4.18
C ALA A 151 -11.02 -9.44 -3.35
N CYS A 152 -9.94 -9.91 -4.00
CA CYS A 152 -8.63 -10.13 -3.37
C CYS A 152 -7.88 -8.85 -2.99
N GLY A 153 -8.13 -7.74 -3.68
CA GLY A 153 -7.54 -6.44 -3.39
C GLY A 153 -6.16 -6.14 -3.96
N ASN A 154 -5.55 -7.08 -4.69
CA ASN A 154 -4.23 -6.89 -5.31
C ASN A 154 -4.18 -5.66 -6.24
N CYS A 155 -5.23 -5.45 -7.04
CA CYS A 155 -5.29 -4.41 -8.07
C CYS A 155 -5.23 -2.98 -7.51
N TYR A 156 -6.01 -2.70 -6.46
CA TYR A 156 -6.04 -1.37 -5.84
C TYR A 156 -4.88 -1.15 -4.87
N THR A 157 -4.28 -2.22 -4.35
CA THR A 157 -3.11 -2.16 -3.48
C THR A 157 -1.84 -1.78 -4.25
N ILE A 158 -1.68 -2.29 -5.47
CA ILE A 158 -0.49 -2.00 -6.27
C ILE A 158 -0.59 -0.68 -7.06
N CYS A 159 -1.80 -0.15 -7.25
CA CYS A 159 -2.02 1.00 -8.10
C CYS A 159 -1.22 2.24 -7.63
N PRO A 160 -0.26 2.74 -8.42
CA PRO A 160 0.57 3.88 -8.01
C PRO A 160 -0.17 5.22 -8.06
N ASP A 161 -1.33 5.28 -8.70
CA ASP A 161 -2.00 6.54 -9.06
C ASP A 161 -3.42 6.67 -8.48
N THR A 162 -3.74 5.91 -7.42
CA THR A 162 -5.06 5.94 -6.75
C THR A 162 -6.22 5.88 -7.75
N ALA A 163 -6.08 5.04 -8.77
CA ALA A 163 -6.91 5.07 -9.97
C ALA A 163 -7.95 3.96 -10.07
N ILE A 164 -7.93 2.97 -9.19
CA ILE A 164 -8.81 1.79 -9.27
C ILE A 164 -9.34 1.35 -7.90
N PRO A 165 -10.02 2.20 -7.11
CA PRO A 165 -10.50 1.83 -5.78
C PRO A 165 -11.48 0.65 -5.79
N GLY A 166 -11.45 -0.13 -4.70
CA GLY A 166 -12.54 -1.02 -4.32
C GLY A 166 -13.52 -0.35 -3.36
N LEU A 167 -14.79 -0.74 -3.41
CA LEU A 167 -15.84 -0.27 -2.50
C LEU A 167 -16.87 -1.37 -2.26
N VAL A 168 -17.32 -1.51 -1.01
CA VAL A 168 -18.46 -2.36 -0.65
C VAL A 168 -19.63 -1.46 -0.26
N SER A 169 -20.80 -1.69 -0.83
CA SER A 169 -22.01 -0.89 -0.55
C SER A 169 -23.19 -1.77 -0.14
N GLU A 170 -24.05 -1.25 0.73
CA GLU A 170 -25.38 -1.84 0.91
C GLU A 170 -26.22 -1.68 -0.35
N VAL A 171 -27.15 -2.62 -0.58
CA VAL A 171 -28.19 -2.45 -1.61
C VAL A 171 -29.00 -1.17 -1.35
N SER A 172 -29.34 -0.89 -0.09
CA SER A 172 -30.07 0.32 0.30
C SER A 172 -29.29 1.60 0.02
N ASP A 173 -27.97 1.61 0.26
CA ASP A 173 -27.12 2.78 0.03
C ASP A 173 -27.00 3.10 -1.45
N VAL A 174 -26.86 2.07 -2.29
CA VAL A 174 -26.85 2.22 -3.76
C VAL A 174 -28.17 2.84 -4.22
N PHE A 175 -29.27 2.31 -3.73
CA PHE A 175 -30.62 2.75 -4.08
C PHE A 175 -30.94 4.17 -3.62
N ASP A 176 -30.59 4.51 -2.38
CA ASP A 176 -30.78 5.86 -1.85
C ASP A 176 -29.92 6.89 -2.59
N THR A 177 -28.68 6.51 -2.96
CA THR A 177 -27.83 7.34 -3.81
C THR A 177 -28.44 7.58 -5.20
N ILE A 178 -28.96 6.55 -5.85
CA ILE A 178 -29.63 6.71 -7.16
C ILE A 178 -30.87 7.60 -7.02
N VAL A 179 -31.73 7.37 -6.02
CA VAL A 179 -32.92 8.19 -5.78
C VAL A 179 -32.54 9.65 -5.51
N LYS A 180 -31.46 9.90 -4.77
CA LYS A 180 -30.92 11.25 -4.53
C LYS A 180 -30.47 11.91 -5.83
N ARG A 181 -29.77 11.18 -6.71
CA ARG A 181 -29.32 11.68 -8.01
C ARG A 181 -30.50 11.98 -8.93
N VAL A 182 -31.50 11.09 -9.01
CA VAL A 182 -32.74 11.34 -9.77
C VAL A 182 -33.45 12.61 -9.27
N LYS A 183 -33.55 12.80 -7.96
CA LYS A 183 -34.15 14.02 -7.38
C LYS A 183 -33.38 15.28 -7.75
N ASN A 184 -32.05 15.21 -7.75
CA ASN A 184 -31.20 16.35 -8.10
C ASN A 184 -31.31 16.72 -9.59
N ASN A 185 -31.42 15.73 -10.48
CA ASN A 185 -31.39 15.94 -11.93
C ASN A 185 -32.78 16.15 -12.55
N HIS A 186 -33.84 15.56 -11.98
CA HIS A 186 -35.19 15.57 -12.54
C HIS A 186 -36.26 16.23 -11.63
N GLY A 187 -35.89 16.66 -10.42
CA GLY A 187 -36.76 17.40 -9.51
C GLY A 187 -37.54 16.52 -8.53
N LYS A 188 -38.83 16.80 -8.31
CA LYS A 188 -39.62 16.11 -7.28
C LYS A 188 -40.02 14.71 -7.75
N VAL A 189 -39.65 13.71 -6.95
CA VAL A 189 -39.95 12.28 -7.19
C VAL A 189 -40.91 11.79 -6.11
N GLU A 190 -42.11 11.34 -6.49
CA GLU A 190 -43.19 11.01 -5.55
C GLU A 190 -43.37 9.51 -5.31
N HIS A 191 -43.12 8.67 -6.32
CA HIS A 191 -43.42 7.23 -6.25
C HIS A 191 -42.17 6.37 -6.04
N LEU A 192 -41.04 6.72 -6.67
CA LEU A 192 -39.78 5.98 -6.67
C LEU A 192 -39.25 5.66 -5.27
N PRO A 193 -39.22 6.58 -4.27
CA PRO A 193 -38.66 6.26 -2.96
C PRO A 193 -39.40 5.13 -2.24
N LYS A 194 -40.72 5.00 -2.48
CA LYS A 194 -41.51 3.89 -1.93
C LYS A 194 -41.33 2.61 -2.76
N ALA A 195 -41.23 2.75 -4.08
CA ALA A 195 -41.07 1.61 -4.97
C ALA A 195 -39.72 0.91 -4.80
N VAL A 196 -38.63 1.68 -4.66
CA VAL A 196 -37.27 1.16 -4.49
C VAL A 196 -37.11 0.35 -3.19
N ARG A 197 -37.81 0.73 -2.11
CA ARG A 197 -37.87 -0.08 -0.87
C ARG A 197 -38.51 -1.45 -1.08
N LYS A 198 -39.50 -1.56 -1.98
CA LYS A 198 -40.08 -2.86 -2.36
C LYS A 198 -39.15 -3.63 -3.30
N MET A 199 -38.53 -2.92 -4.25
CA MET A 199 -37.58 -3.48 -5.20
C MET A 199 -36.41 -4.18 -4.49
N GLU A 200 -35.93 -3.64 -3.37
CA GLU A 200 -34.86 -4.28 -2.58
C GLU A 200 -35.20 -5.73 -2.21
N GLY A 201 -36.42 -5.99 -1.75
CA GLY A 201 -36.88 -7.35 -1.43
C GLY A 201 -36.92 -8.28 -2.65
N HIS A 202 -37.20 -7.76 -3.84
CA HIS A 202 -37.16 -8.52 -5.09
C HIS A 202 -35.72 -8.79 -5.54
N VAL A 203 -34.84 -7.79 -5.48
CA VAL A 203 -33.42 -7.93 -5.80
C VAL A 203 -32.76 -9.00 -4.92
N ARG A 204 -32.96 -8.95 -3.61
CA ARG A 204 -32.35 -9.92 -2.68
C ARG A 204 -32.82 -11.35 -2.93
N LYS A 205 -34.10 -11.55 -3.29
CA LYS A 205 -34.61 -12.86 -3.73
C LYS A 205 -33.93 -13.37 -5.01
N LEU A 206 -33.69 -12.47 -5.96
CA LEU A 206 -33.02 -12.81 -7.22
C LEU A 206 -31.56 -13.19 -6.97
N PHE A 207 -30.84 -12.49 -6.10
CA PHE A 207 -29.47 -12.86 -5.73
C PHE A 207 -29.35 -14.28 -5.16
N ALA A 208 -30.29 -14.69 -4.31
CA ALA A 208 -30.34 -16.04 -3.74
C ALA A 208 -30.57 -17.14 -4.80
N SER A 209 -31.07 -16.78 -5.98
CA SER A 209 -31.29 -17.69 -7.11
C SER A 209 -30.11 -17.78 -8.08
N SER A 210 -29.00 -17.07 -7.81
CA SER A 210 -27.88 -16.94 -8.75
C SER A 210 -27.17 -18.28 -9.00
N LYS A 211 -27.49 -18.89 -10.14
CA LYS A 211 -26.79 -20.09 -10.65
C LYS A 211 -26.38 -20.01 -12.12
N ASN A 212 -26.75 -18.94 -12.84
CA ASN A 212 -26.73 -18.92 -14.31
C ASN A 212 -25.98 -17.73 -14.96
N GLY A 213 -24.86 -17.26 -14.38
CA GLY A 213 -23.99 -16.25 -15.04
C GLY A 213 -24.59 -14.85 -15.25
N ALA A 214 -25.78 -14.59 -14.74
CA ALA A 214 -26.40 -13.27 -14.71
C ALA A 214 -25.60 -12.31 -13.80
N THR A 215 -25.48 -11.06 -14.23
CA THR A 215 -24.81 -10.00 -13.46
C THR A 215 -25.74 -9.41 -12.40
N VAL A 216 -25.18 -8.70 -11.42
CA VAL A 216 -25.98 -7.94 -10.45
C VAL A 216 -26.93 -6.96 -11.15
N ASN A 217 -26.48 -6.35 -12.24
CA ASN A 217 -27.29 -5.40 -13.00
C ASN A 217 -28.48 -6.09 -13.68
N ASP A 218 -28.33 -7.31 -14.20
CA ASP A 218 -29.44 -8.09 -14.75
C ASP A 218 -30.50 -8.36 -13.68
N PHE A 219 -30.06 -8.72 -12.46
CA PHE A 219 -30.96 -8.91 -11.33
C PHE A 219 -31.67 -7.61 -10.92
N MET A 220 -30.98 -6.47 -10.93
CA MET A 220 -31.60 -5.18 -10.67
C MET A 220 -32.65 -4.83 -11.73
N GLN A 221 -32.37 -5.06 -13.02
CA GLN A 221 -33.35 -4.82 -14.09
C GLN A 221 -34.59 -5.71 -13.92
N HIS A 222 -34.41 -7.02 -13.68
CA HIS A 222 -35.54 -7.93 -13.43
C HIS A 222 -36.35 -7.54 -12.18
N ALA A 223 -35.69 -7.06 -11.12
CA ALA A 223 -36.40 -6.59 -9.94
C ALA A 223 -37.20 -5.32 -10.19
N ILE A 224 -36.74 -4.42 -11.07
CA ILE A 224 -37.52 -3.26 -11.50
C ILE A 224 -38.80 -3.74 -12.16
N ASP A 225 -38.70 -4.65 -13.13
CA ASP A 225 -39.86 -5.17 -13.86
C ASP A 225 -40.87 -5.86 -12.92
N MET A 226 -40.38 -6.69 -11.98
CA MET A 226 -41.23 -7.30 -10.93
C MET A 226 -41.92 -6.25 -10.03
N THR A 227 -41.21 -5.18 -9.67
CA THR A 227 -41.76 -4.09 -8.85
C THR A 227 -42.81 -3.30 -9.63
N MET A 228 -42.60 -3.14 -10.93
CA MET A 228 -43.51 -2.46 -11.86
C MET A 228 -44.83 -3.20 -12.05
N ASP A 229 -44.76 -4.51 -12.21
CA ASP A 229 -45.95 -5.36 -12.28
C ASP A 229 -46.73 -5.38 -10.97
N GLU A 230 -46.06 -5.35 -9.82
CA GLU A 230 -46.72 -5.33 -8.50
C GLU A 230 -47.42 -3.99 -8.21
N LEU A 231 -46.83 -2.87 -8.62
CA LEU A 231 -47.32 -1.52 -8.31
C LEU A 231 -48.30 -0.94 -9.35
N GLY A 232 -48.55 -1.66 -10.45
CA GLY A 232 -49.62 -1.33 -11.40
C GLY A 232 -49.23 -0.42 -12.56
N ASN A 233 -47.95 -0.34 -12.93
CA ASN A 233 -47.47 0.25 -14.19
C ASN A 233 -48.05 1.65 -14.54
N SER A 234 -48.08 2.59 -13.59
CA SER A 234 -48.47 3.98 -13.91
C SER A 234 -47.41 4.66 -14.80
N LYS A 235 -47.81 5.64 -15.61
CA LYS A 235 -46.90 6.35 -16.51
C LYS A 235 -45.83 7.13 -15.74
N GLU A 236 -46.23 7.74 -14.64
CA GLU A 236 -45.37 8.54 -13.77
C GLU A 236 -44.30 7.67 -13.12
N LEU A 237 -44.69 6.50 -12.61
CA LEU A 237 -43.77 5.57 -11.96
C LEU A 237 -42.82 4.91 -12.97
N THR A 238 -43.30 4.61 -14.18
CA THR A 238 -42.45 4.11 -15.28
C THR A 238 -41.37 5.12 -15.61
N GLN A 239 -41.75 6.39 -15.78
CA GLN A 239 -40.80 7.47 -16.06
C GLN A 239 -39.78 7.67 -14.93
N GLU A 240 -40.21 7.60 -13.67
CA GLU A 240 -39.29 7.69 -12.53
C GLU A 240 -38.31 6.50 -12.48
N PHE A 241 -38.72 5.29 -12.87
CA PHE A 241 -37.82 4.14 -12.99
C PHE A 241 -36.91 4.22 -14.23
N ASP A 242 -37.35 4.83 -15.32
CA ASP A 242 -36.48 5.10 -16.47
C ASP A 242 -35.34 6.04 -16.07
N TRP A 243 -35.62 7.09 -15.28
CA TRP A 243 -34.58 7.94 -14.69
C TRP A 243 -33.68 7.19 -13.72
N PHE A 244 -34.24 6.27 -12.92
CA PHE A 244 -33.44 5.40 -12.05
C PHE A 244 -32.45 4.55 -12.86
N LYS A 245 -32.92 3.93 -13.96
CA LYS A 245 -32.07 3.15 -14.88
C LYS A 245 -31.02 4.03 -15.54
N GLU A 246 -31.37 5.26 -15.92
CA GLU A 246 -30.44 6.23 -16.50
C GLU A 246 -29.33 6.61 -15.51
N GLU A 247 -29.66 6.89 -14.25
CA GLU A 247 -28.68 7.27 -13.22
C GLU A 247 -27.78 6.10 -12.80
N LEU A 248 -28.32 4.87 -12.70
CA LEU A 248 -27.51 3.67 -12.47
C LEU A 248 -26.57 3.40 -13.66
N GLY A 249 -27.07 3.60 -14.89
CA GLY A 249 -26.32 3.41 -16.11
C GLY A 249 -25.70 2.01 -16.23
N GLU A 250 -24.41 1.97 -16.57
CA GLU A 250 -23.64 0.74 -16.73
C GLU A 250 -22.74 0.44 -15.51
N PHE A 251 -22.94 1.12 -14.38
CA PHE A 251 -22.14 0.87 -13.19
C PHE A 251 -22.41 -0.55 -12.68
N ASN A 252 -21.35 -1.35 -12.50
CA ASN A 252 -21.48 -2.76 -12.19
C ASN A 252 -21.17 -3.06 -10.72
N PHE A 253 -21.74 -4.16 -10.23
CA PHE A 253 -21.44 -4.74 -8.92
C PHE A 253 -21.17 -6.25 -9.05
N ALA A 254 -20.47 -6.80 -8.07
CA ALA A 254 -20.19 -8.23 -7.92
C ALA A 254 -20.70 -8.73 -6.57
N LEU A 255 -21.26 -9.95 -6.58
CA LEU A 255 -21.53 -10.72 -5.37
C LEU A 255 -20.29 -11.57 -5.11
N THR A 256 -19.43 -11.11 -4.19
CA THR A 256 -18.17 -11.79 -3.89
C THR A 256 -18.26 -12.52 -2.57
N ARG A 257 -17.59 -13.67 -2.46
CA ARG A 257 -17.60 -14.48 -1.23
C ARG A 257 -17.33 -13.70 0.06
N PRO A 258 -16.28 -12.85 0.16
CA PRO A 258 -15.97 -12.16 1.41
C PRO A 258 -17.04 -11.16 1.88
N TYR A 259 -17.78 -10.53 0.96
CA TYR A 259 -18.70 -9.44 1.30
C TYR A 259 -20.18 -9.80 1.13
N TYR A 260 -20.49 -10.80 0.30
CA TYR A 260 -21.85 -11.29 0.06
C TYR A 260 -22.08 -12.66 0.73
N ASP A 261 -21.45 -13.73 0.22
CA ASP A 261 -21.77 -15.11 0.63
C ASP A 261 -21.54 -15.37 2.12
N LEU A 262 -20.41 -14.94 2.67
CA LEU A 262 -20.09 -15.13 4.09
C LEU A 262 -21.02 -14.36 5.01
N HIS A 263 -21.51 -13.20 4.55
CA HIS A 263 -22.48 -12.40 5.28
C HIS A 263 -23.87 -13.04 5.23
N GLU A 264 -24.36 -13.43 4.04
CA GLU A 264 -25.63 -14.14 3.87
C GLU A 264 -25.68 -15.48 4.64
N LYS A 265 -24.54 -16.19 4.76
CA LYS A 265 -24.43 -17.41 5.58
C LYS A 265 -24.61 -17.12 7.07
N LYS A 266 -24.19 -15.95 7.56
CA LYS A 266 -24.32 -15.54 8.97
C LYS A 266 -25.69 -14.95 9.28
N GLU A 267 -26.17 -14.05 8.44
CA GLU A 267 -27.45 -13.35 8.58
C GLU A 267 -28.05 -13.12 7.19
N ALA A 268 -29.28 -13.59 6.98
CA ALA A 268 -29.96 -13.43 5.70
C ALA A 268 -30.21 -11.94 5.38
N ASN A 269 -30.00 -11.55 4.13
CA ASN A 269 -30.07 -10.18 3.62
C ASN A 269 -28.97 -9.23 4.15
N SER A 270 -27.89 -9.75 4.73
CA SER A 270 -26.79 -8.92 5.25
C SER A 270 -25.64 -8.69 4.24
N GLY A 271 -25.67 -9.37 3.08
CA GLY A 271 -24.61 -9.32 2.08
C GLY A 271 -24.50 -7.97 1.36
N GLY A 272 -23.26 -7.54 1.11
CA GLY A 272 -22.89 -6.31 0.43
C GLY A 272 -22.55 -6.49 -1.05
N LEU A 273 -22.62 -5.39 -1.80
CA LEU A 273 -22.27 -5.30 -3.21
C LEU A 273 -20.84 -4.78 -3.36
N PHE A 274 -19.96 -5.56 -3.98
CA PHE A 274 -18.58 -5.14 -4.24
C PHE A 274 -18.47 -4.44 -5.60
N SER A 275 -17.66 -3.39 -5.71
CA SER A 275 -17.35 -2.71 -6.96
C SER A 275 -15.88 -2.34 -7.07
N ILE A 276 -15.34 -2.39 -8.29
CA ILE A 276 -14.08 -1.76 -8.68
C ILE A 276 -14.40 -0.68 -9.71
N THR A 277 -13.95 0.54 -9.47
CA THR A 277 -14.21 1.68 -10.38
C THR A 277 -12.90 2.29 -10.83
N ILE A 278 -12.78 2.58 -12.13
CA ILE A 278 -11.58 3.22 -12.68
C ILE A 278 -11.78 4.73 -12.66
N ASN A 279 -10.92 5.46 -11.96
CA ASN A 279 -10.85 6.91 -12.04
C ASN A 279 -10.18 7.32 -13.36
N PRO A 280 -10.95 7.89 -14.32
CA PRO A 280 -10.39 8.25 -15.62
C PRO A 280 -9.38 9.39 -15.52
N ASN A 281 -9.47 10.26 -14.50
CA ASN A 281 -8.62 11.44 -14.40
C ASN A 281 -7.23 11.11 -13.87
N THR A 282 -7.07 10.02 -13.13
CA THR A 282 -5.78 9.66 -12.50
C THR A 282 -5.13 8.42 -13.11
N CYS A 283 -5.89 7.50 -13.72
CA CYS A 283 -5.32 6.33 -14.37
C CYS A 283 -4.33 6.76 -15.45
N LYS A 284 -3.09 6.29 -15.38
CA LYS A 284 -2.10 6.59 -16.42
C LYS A 284 -1.89 5.44 -17.41
N GLY A 285 -2.55 4.31 -17.20
CA GLY A 285 -2.52 3.18 -18.13
C GLY A 285 -1.29 2.26 -18.02
N CYS A 286 -0.69 2.11 -16.82
CA CYS A 286 0.47 1.22 -16.62
C CYS A 286 0.12 -0.28 -16.72
N MET A 287 -1.16 -0.65 -16.57
CA MET A 287 -1.67 -2.03 -16.58
C MET A 287 -1.14 -2.95 -15.46
N GLU A 288 -0.43 -2.43 -14.47
CA GLU A 288 0.05 -3.24 -13.33
C GLU A 288 -1.11 -3.93 -12.58
N CYS A 289 -2.25 -3.25 -12.43
CA CYS A 289 -3.48 -3.84 -11.86
C CYS A 289 -4.03 -5.04 -12.64
N VAL A 290 -3.79 -5.09 -13.97
CA VAL A 290 -4.16 -6.22 -14.83
C VAL A 290 -3.14 -7.35 -14.64
N ASP A 291 -1.84 -7.05 -14.59
CA ASP A 291 -0.77 -8.05 -14.44
C ASP A 291 -0.87 -8.83 -13.11
N VAL A 292 -1.31 -8.19 -12.04
CA VAL A 292 -1.50 -8.83 -10.72
C VAL A 292 -2.85 -9.54 -10.54
N CYS A 293 -3.73 -9.52 -11.54
CA CYS A 293 -5.06 -10.13 -11.47
C CYS A 293 -5.01 -11.58 -11.97
N ASN A 294 -5.00 -12.54 -11.04
CA ASN A 294 -4.95 -13.97 -11.37
C ASN A 294 -6.31 -14.56 -11.82
N ASP A 295 -7.39 -13.79 -11.71
CA ASP A 295 -8.78 -14.26 -11.92
C ASP A 295 -9.36 -13.81 -13.27
N ASP A 296 -8.57 -13.16 -14.14
CA ASP A 296 -9.06 -12.52 -15.37
C ASP A 296 -10.24 -11.55 -15.11
N ALA A 297 -10.28 -10.94 -13.91
CA ALA A 297 -11.29 -9.96 -13.54
C ALA A 297 -10.98 -8.55 -14.06
N LEU A 298 -9.78 -8.34 -14.61
CA LEU A 298 -9.36 -7.10 -15.24
C LEU A 298 -8.72 -7.41 -16.59
N ILE A 299 -9.15 -6.69 -17.63
CA ILE A 299 -8.57 -6.79 -18.97
C ILE A 299 -8.19 -5.41 -19.49
N LYS A 300 -7.21 -5.34 -20.39
CA LYS A 300 -6.83 -4.11 -21.08
C LYS A 300 -7.74 -3.88 -22.29
N ILE A 301 -8.27 -2.66 -22.44
CA ILE A 301 -9.03 -2.26 -23.61
C ILE A 301 -8.55 -0.93 -24.19
N PRO A 302 -8.67 -0.71 -25.51
CA PRO A 302 -8.35 0.57 -26.13
C PRO A 302 -9.22 1.69 -25.58
N GLN A 303 -8.60 2.84 -25.32
CA GLN A 303 -9.31 4.05 -24.93
C GLN A 303 -10.02 4.68 -26.13
N THR A 304 -11.29 5.01 -25.96
CA THR A 304 -12.12 5.72 -26.94
C THR A 304 -12.84 6.89 -26.27
N GLU A 305 -13.36 7.84 -27.03
CA GLU A 305 -14.18 8.93 -26.46
C GLU A 305 -15.38 8.38 -25.67
N GLY A 306 -16.02 7.33 -26.21
CA GLY A 306 -17.13 6.64 -25.54
C GLY A 306 -16.70 5.97 -24.23
N SER A 307 -15.54 5.31 -24.19
CA SER A 307 -15.05 4.68 -22.95
C SER A 307 -14.65 5.72 -21.89
N ILE A 308 -14.08 6.86 -22.29
CA ILE A 308 -13.80 7.96 -21.36
C ILE A 308 -15.11 8.54 -20.78
N ALA A 309 -16.13 8.75 -21.61
CA ALA A 309 -17.42 9.25 -21.14
C ALA A 309 -18.07 8.28 -20.13
N LYS A 310 -18.02 6.97 -20.41
CA LYS A 310 -18.48 5.92 -19.50
C LYS A 310 -17.73 5.97 -18.16
N LEU A 311 -16.40 5.97 -18.19
CA LEU A 311 -15.58 6.00 -16.97
C LEU A 311 -15.85 7.25 -16.12
N ASN A 312 -16.08 8.41 -16.74
CA ASN A 312 -16.42 9.62 -15.98
C ASN A 312 -17.78 9.47 -15.27
N LYS A 313 -18.79 8.92 -15.95
CA LYS A 313 -20.11 8.68 -15.34
C LYS A 313 -20.03 7.66 -14.20
N GLU A 314 -19.27 6.59 -14.36
CA GLU A 314 -19.07 5.57 -13.32
C GLU A 314 -18.30 6.12 -12.12
N TRP A 315 -17.23 6.90 -12.37
CA TRP A 315 -16.47 7.57 -11.31
C TRP A 315 -17.34 8.57 -10.55
N ASP A 316 -18.16 9.33 -11.28
CA ASP A 316 -19.11 10.26 -10.72
C ASP A 316 -20.14 9.60 -9.82
N PHE A 317 -20.59 8.39 -10.17
CA PHE A 317 -21.48 7.59 -9.34
C PHE A 317 -20.77 7.05 -8.09
N TRP A 318 -19.55 6.54 -8.25
CA TRP A 318 -18.73 6.04 -7.14
C TRP A 318 -18.41 7.13 -6.10
N LEU A 319 -18.20 8.38 -6.54
CA LEU A 319 -18.00 9.50 -5.62
C LEU A 319 -19.23 9.78 -4.76
N ASP A 320 -20.44 9.60 -5.29
CA ASP A 320 -21.69 9.82 -4.55
C ASP A 320 -22.07 8.67 -3.61
N LEU A 321 -21.56 7.46 -3.84
CA LEU A 321 -21.74 6.34 -2.92
C LEU A 321 -21.08 6.63 -1.57
N PRO A 322 -21.68 6.20 -0.44
CA PRO A 322 -21.06 6.35 0.87
C PRO A 322 -19.79 5.51 0.99
N ASN A 323 -19.07 5.72 2.09
CA ASN A 323 -17.90 4.91 2.43
C ASN A 323 -18.32 3.48 2.79
N THR A 324 -17.39 2.51 2.67
CA THR A 324 -17.65 1.11 3.02
C THR A 324 -18.16 1.01 4.47
N PRO A 325 -19.36 0.43 4.71
CA PRO A 325 -19.90 0.26 6.05
C PRO A 325 -18.99 -0.55 6.98
N GLN A 326 -18.92 -0.16 8.26
CA GLN A 326 -18.03 -0.80 9.25
C GLN A 326 -18.28 -2.31 9.40
N LYS A 327 -19.50 -2.79 9.16
CA LYS A 327 -19.81 -4.23 9.24
C LYS A 327 -19.09 -5.08 8.18
N PHE A 328 -18.61 -4.47 7.09
CA PHE A 328 -17.79 -5.14 6.07
C PHE A 328 -16.30 -4.97 6.32
N ASN A 329 -15.91 -4.27 7.39
CA ASN A 329 -14.52 -4.22 7.79
C ASN A 329 -14.08 -5.64 8.22
N ARG A 330 -13.03 -6.14 7.57
CA ARG A 330 -12.46 -7.45 7.85
C ARG A 330 -11.28 -7.39 8.83
N ILE A 331 -10.85 -6.18 9.20
CA ILE A 331 -9.80 -5.93 10.19
C ILE A 331 -10.48 -5.81 11.55
N ASP A 332 -10.27 -6.81 12.41
CA ASP A 332 -10.85 -6.81 13.76
C ASP A 332 -10.17 -5.76 14.66
N ASP A 333 -8.84 -5.68 14.55
CA ASP A 333 -8.02 -4.74 15.29
C ASP A 333 -6.78 -4.37 14.45
N LEU A 334 -6.70 -3.11 14.04
CA LEU A 334 -5.59 -2.62 13.23
C LEU A 334 -4.30 -2.48 14.03
N GLU A 335 -4.35 -2.07 15.30
CA GLU A 335 -3.16 -1.89 16.14
C GLU A 335 -2.52 -3.25 16.50
N GLU A 336 -3.36 -4.27 16.71
CA GLU A 336 -2.93 -5.66 16.94
C GLU A 336 -2.69 -6.46 15.65
N LYS A 337 -2.88 -5.84 14.47
CA LYS A 337 -2.65 -6.42 13.15
C LYS A 337 -3.46 -7.70 12.90
N ILE A 338 -4.76 -7.66 13.22
CA ILE A 338 -5.67 -8.80 13.13
C ILE A 338 -6.56 -8.64 11.89
N GLY A 339 -6.39 -9.54 10.92
CA GLY A 339 -7.15 -9.57 9.67
C GLY A 339 -6.35 -9.17 8.42
N PRO A 340 -7.02 -9.04 7.26
CA PRO A 340 -6.41 -8.66 5.97
C PRO A 340 -6.19 -7.14 5.90
N LEU A 341 -4.99 -6.69 6.23
CA LEU A 341 -4.72 -5.27 6.48
C LEU A 341 -4.86 -4.38 5.24
N GLU A 342 -4.68 -4.91 4.04
CA GLU A 342 -4.88 -4.18 2.78
C GLU A 342 -6.33 -3.71 2.57
N THR A 343 -7.31 -4.26 3.29
CA THR A 343 -8.71 -3.79 3.19
C THR A 343 -8.93 -2.40 3.78
N ILE A 344 -7.94 -1.79 4.44
CA ILE A 344 -8.01 -0.35 4.78
C ILE A 344 -8.26 0.51 3.53
N LEU A 345 -7.84 0.05 2.36
CA LEU A 345 -8.02 0.73 1.07
C LEU A 345 -9.47 0.67 0.52
N LEU A 346 -10.37 -0.06 1.17
CA LEU A 346 -11.82 -0.01 0.90
C LEU A 346 -12.49 1.19 1.57
N ASN A 347 -11.79 1.87 2.48
CA ASN A 347 -12.22 3.12 3.05
C ASN A 347 -11.88 4.26 2.07
N LYS A 348 -12.91 4.97 1.58
CA LYS A 348 -12.74 6.09 0.61
C LYS A 348 -11.83 7.18 1.15
N ASP A 349 -11.97 7.52 2.43
CA ASP A 349 -11.16 8.54 3.08
C ASP A 349 -9.69 8.11 3.10
N ALA A 350 -9.39 6.87 3.51
CA ALA A 350 -8.01 6.36 3.49
C ALA A 350 -7.43 6.24 2.06
N TYR A 351 -8.24 5.77 1.10
CA TYR A 351 -7.80 5.56 -0.27
C TYR A 351 -7.54 6.88 -1.01
N LEU A 352 -8.42 7.88 -0.87
CA LEU A 352 -8.30 9.17 -1.54
C LEU A 352 -7.36 10.15 -0.82
N ASN A 353 -6.86 9.81 0.39
CA ASN A 353 -5.89 10.61 1.14
C ASN A 353 -4.46 10.55 0.57
N PHE A 354 -4.36 10.48 -0.75
CA PHE A 354 -3.16 10.65 -1.56
C PHE A 354 -3.63 10.91 -3.00
N ALA A 355 -3.77 12.19 -3.35
CA ALA A 355 -4.31 12.58 -4.64
C ALA A 355 -3.30 12.26 -5.74
N SER A 356 -3.74 11.70 -6.85
CA SER A 356 -2.91 11.54 -8.04
C SER A 356 -3.17 12.71 -9.02
N GLY A 357 -2.50 12.70 -10.17
CA GLY A 357 -2.44 13.83 -11.10
C GLY A 357 -1.07 14.50 -11.17
N ASP A 358 -0.09 13.95 -10.46
CA ASP A 358 1.32 14.33 -10.50
C ASP A 358 2.09 13.73 -11.70
N GLY A 359 3.36 14.14 -11.82
CA GLY A 359 4.27 13.77 -12.91
C GLY A 359 5.07 12.48 -12.72
N ALA A 360 4.74 11.58 -11.78
CA ALA A 360 5.44 10.29 -11.68
C ALA A 360 5.25 9.43 -12.94
N CYS A 361 6.22 8.55 -13.19
CA CYS A 361 6.19 7.59 -14.29
C CYS A 361 5.00 6.61 -14.18
N LEU A 362 4.64 6.00 -15.31
CA LEU A 362 3.70 4.87 -15.35
C LEU A 362 4.27 3.71 -14.51
N GLY A 363 3.47 3.15 -13.61
CA GLY A 363 3.89 2.01 -12.78
C GLY A 363 4.83 2.34 -11.62
N CYS A 364 5.01 3.62 -11.28
CA CYS A 364 6.01 4.04 -10.29
C CYS A 364 5.76 3.44 -8.90
N SER A 365 6.57 2.47 -8.49
CA SER A 365 6.39 1.77 -7.22
C SER A 365 6.66 2.63 -5.98
N GLU A 366 7.38 3.75 -6.11
CA GLU A 366 7.52 4.74 -5.03
C GLU A 366 6.15 5.20 -4.53
N LYS A 367 5.22 5.46 -5.45
CA LYS A 367 3.90 5.97 -5.11
C LYS A 367 3.01 4.92 -4.45
N SER A 368 3.03 3.67 -4.92
CA SER A 368 2.24 2.59 -4.30
C SER A 368 2.63 2.43 -2.83
N VAL A 369 3.92 2.44 -2.53
CA VAL A 369 4.44 2.35 -1.16
C VAL A 369 4.05 3.55 -0.31
N VAL A 370 4.19 4.78 -0.83
CA VAL A 370 3.80 5.99 -0.11
C VAL A 370 2.30 6.02 0.14
N HIS A 371 1.48 5.60 -0.82
CA HIS A 371 0.03 5.53 -0.68
C HIS A 371 -0.39 4.58 0.44
N ILE A 372 0.18 3.36 0.48
CA ILE A 372 -0.07 2.39 1.55
C ILE A 372 0.34 2.97 2.92
N PHE A 373 1.49 3.64 3.00
CA PHE A 373 1.92 4.29 4.24
C PHE A 373 0.94 5.38 4.68
N THR A 374 0.52 6.28 3.77
CA THR A 374 -0.44 7.34 4.09
C THR A 374 -1.80 6.80 4.51
N ALA A 375 -2.28 5.74 3.85
CA ALA A 375 -3.53 5.07 4.19
C ALA A 375 -3.44 4.39 5.57
N THR A 376 -2.29 3.81 5.92
CA THR A 376 -2.04 3.20 7.23
C THR A 376 -2.09 4.26 8.33
N VAL A 377 -1.43 5.40 8.15
CA VAL A 377 -1.47 6.50 9.12
C VAL A 377 -2.89 7.04 9.28
N GLU A 378 -3.60 7.25 8.17
CA GLU A 378 -4.98 7.72 8.17
C GLU A 378 -5.89 6.78 8.97
N SER A 379 -5.79 5.47 8.71
CA SER A 379 -6.61 4.44 9.34
C SER A 379 -6.33 4.27 10.83
N LEU A 380 -5.10 4.56 11.29
CA LEU A 380 -4.76 4.58 12.71
C LEU A 380 -5.22 5.86 13.40
N MET A 381 -5.13 7.01 12.73
CA MET A 381 -5.39 8.31 13.34
C MET A 381 -6.89 8.62 13.46
N GLN A 382 -7.70 8.28 12.46
CA GLN A 382 -9.13 8.65 12.44
C GLN A 382 -9.89 8.14 13.68
N PRO A 383 -9.85 6.83 14.05
CA PRO A 383 -10.57 6.34 15.22
C PRO A 383 -10.08 6.97 16.54
N ARG A 384 -8.78 7.28 16.64
CA ARG A 384 -8.19 7.93 17.81
C ARG A 384 -8.71 9.36 17.96
N ILE A 385 -8.80 10.10 16.86
CA ILE A 385 -9.32 11.46 16.84
C ILE A 385 -10.80 11.47 17.20
N GLU A 386 -11.61 10.54 16.65
CA GLU A 386 -13.03 10.41 17.00
C GLU A 386 -13.23 10.15 18.50
N LYS A 387 -12.49 9.20 19.08
CA LYS A 387 -12.52 8.92 20.53
C LYS A 387 -12.09 10.15 21.34
N HIS A 388 -11.04 10.83 20.92
CA HIS A 388 -10.54 12.03 21.60
C HIS A 388 -11.53 13.21 21.50
N MET A 389 -12.23 13.35 20.38
CA MET A 389 -13.25 14.36 20.18
C MET A 389 -14.43 14.15 21.13
N ALA A 390 -14.93 12.92 21.25
CA ALA A 390 -15.98 12.60 22.22
C ALA A 390 -15.52 12.91 23.66
N TYR A 391 -14.27 12.60 23.99
CA TYR A 391 -13.68 12.94 25.29
C TYR A 391 -13.61 14.45 25.55
N LEU A 392 -13.17 15.23 24.56
CA LEU A 392 -13.09 16.69 24.68
C LEU A 392 -14.47 17.33 24.85
N GLU A 393 -15.49 16.81 24.17
CA GLU A 393 -16.88 17.26 24.32
C GLU A 393 -17.37 17.03 25.75
N GLU A 394 -17.21 15.82 26.26
CA GLU A 394 -17.60 15.49 27.63
C GLU A 394 -16.86 16.34 28.67
N LEU A 395 -15.54 16.53 28.49
CA LEU A 395 -14.72 17.32 29.39
C LEU A 395 -15.14 18.80 29.39
N THR A 396 -15.41 19.36 28.21
CA THR A 396 -15.87 20.75 28.04
C THR A 396 -17.21 20.95 28.73
N ASP A 397 -18.17 20.04 28.48
CA ASP A 397 -19.51 20.08 29.11
C ASP A 397 -19.43 19.99 30.64
N LYS A 398 -18.55 19.14 31.16
CA LYS A 398 -18.33 19.02 32.62
C LYS A 398 -17.75 20.31 33.18
N LEU A 399 -16.78 20.93 32.50
CA LEU A 399 -16.17 22.18 32.93
C LEU A 399 -17.17 23.34 32.91
N GLU A 400 -18.00 23.44 31.88
CA GLU A 400 -19.07 24.45 31.81
C GLU A 400 -20.06 24.30 32.97
N LYS A 401 -20.54 23.08 33.21
CA LYS A 401 -21.43 22.78 34.36
C LYS A 401 -20.75 23.08 35.69
N HIS A 402 -19.46 22.76 35.84
CA HIS A 402 -18.70 23.07 37.05
C HIS A 402 -18.65 24.57 37.32
N ILE A 403 -18.38 25.39 36.30
CA ILE A 403 -18.40 26.85 36.40
C ILE A 403 -19.79 27.34 36.82
N GLN A 404 -20.84 26.87 36.15
CA GLN A 404 -22.22 27.25 36.46
C GLN A 404 -22.61 26.89 37.89
N VAL A 405 -22.33 25.67 38.34
CA VAL A 405 -22.66 25.21 39.70
C VAL A 405 -21.89 26.00 40.75
N LYS A 406 -20.59 26.25 40.55
CA LYS A 406 -19.78 27.02 41.51
C LYS A 406 -20.26 28.47 41.61
N LEU A 407 -20.69 29.08 40.50
CA LEU A 407 -21.30 30.42 40.50
C LEU A 407 -22.69 30.42 41.17
N MET A 408 -23.55 29.44 40.84
CA MET A 408 -24.88 29.32 41.44
C MET A 408 -24.85 29.06 42.95
N ASN A 409 -23.93 28.20 43.43
CA ASN A 409 -23.77 27.91 44.86
C ASN A 409 -23.33 29.14 45.67
N ARG A 410 -22.78 30.17 45.02
CA ARG A 410 -22.40 31.45 45.64
C ARG A 410 -23.56 32.46 45.67
N VAL A 411 -24.58 32.28 44.84
CA VAL A 411 -25.79 33.11 44.85
C VAL A 411 -26.83 32.42 45.75
N ASN A 412 -27.00 32.92 46.97
CA ASN A 412 -27.99 32.36 47.89
C ASN A 412 -29.42 32.75 47.47
N LEU A 413 -30.08 31.90 46.68
CA LEU A 413 -31.46 32.10 46.21
C LEU A 413 -32.54 31.61 47.20
N THR A 414 -32.14 31.10 48.37
CA THR A 414 -33.09 30.51 49.35
C THR A 414 -33.71 31.53 50.30
N ASP A 415 -33.24 32.78 50.28
CA ASP A 415 -33.86 33.88 51.03
C ASP A 415 -35.04 34.47 50.26
N SER A 416 -36.23 33.92 50.52
CA SER A 416 -37.48 34.38 49.92
C SER A 416 -37.86 35.82 50.31
N GLU A 417 -37.37 36.34 51.44
CA GLU A 417 -37.64 37.72 51.86
C GLU A 417 -36.76 38.72 51.09
N ALA A 418 -35.47 38.43 50.93
CA ALA A 418 -34.55 39.27 50.16
C ALA A 418 -34.93 39.33 48.67
N MET A 419 -35.32 38.20 48.08
CA MET A 419 -35.77 38.15 46.68
C MET A 419 -37.08 38.91 46.44
N ALA A 420 -38.04 38.81 47.36
CA ALA A 420 -39.29 39.57 47.27
C ALA A 420 -39.04 41.08 47.36
N LYS A 421 -38.12 41.52 48.22
CA LYS A 421 -37.75 42.93 48.40
C LYS A 421 -37.07 43.52 47.15
N ILE A 422 -36.16 42.77 46.53
CA ILE A 422 -35.48 43.16 45.28
C ILE A 422 -36.48 43.28 44.11
N VAL A 423 -37.42 42.34 44.00
CA VAL A 423 -38.45 42.34 42.94
C VAL A 423 -39.48 43.47 43.14
N ILE A 424 -39.85 43.80 44.38
CA ILE A 424 -40.79 44.91 44.69
C ILE A 424 -40.15 46.27 44.39
N GLU A 425 -38.88 46.46 44.71
CA GLU A 425 -38.17 47.72 44.47
C GLU A 425 -37.87 47.99 42.98
N MET A 426 -37.92 46.96 42.13
CA MET A 426 -37.55 47.03 40.70
C MET A 426 -38.75 47.00 39.74
N GLN A 427 -39.96 47.37 40.18
CA GLN A 427 -41.17 47.36 39.34
C GLN A 427 -41.07 48.11 37.98
N ASN A 428 -40.03 48.93 37.74
CA ASN A 428 -39.85 49.75 36.53
C ASN A 428 -38.46 49.66 35.87
N SER A 429 -37.64 48.64 36.12
CA SER A 429 -36.34 48.47 35.44
C SER A 429 -36.00 47.01 35.10
N ASP A 430 -35.26 46.80 34.01
CA ASP A 430 -34.83 45.46 33.57
C ASP A 430 -33.93 44.80 34.62
N LEU A 431 -34.34 43.62 35.08
CA LEU A 431 -33.62 42.79 36.02
C LEU A 431 -32.44 42.09 35.32
N THR A 432 -31.23 42.58 35.58
CA THR A 432 -29.99 41.89 35.16
C THR A 432 -29.40 41.12 36.34
N MET A 433 -28.83 39.94 36.08
CA MET A 433 -28.20 39.09 37.12
C MET A 433 -27.09 39.81 37.88
N SER A 434 -26.38 40.74 37.24
CA SER A 434 -25.37 41.60 37.84
C SER A 434 -25.92 42.52 38.93
N GLU A 435 -27.10 43.10 38.72
CA GLU A 435 -27.71 44.04 39.67
C GLU A 435 -28.30 43.30 40.89
N ILE A 436 -28.86 42.10 40.66
CA ILE A 436 -29.36 41.19 41.70
C ILE A 436 -28.21 40.73 42.61
N THR A 437 -27.08 40.31 42.03
CA THR A 437 -25.91 39.81 42.78
C THR A 437 -25.26 40.90 43.62
N ARG A 438 -25.08 42.11 43.06
CA ARG A 438 -24.50 43.26 43.77
C ARG A 438 -25.29 43.64 45.03
N ARG A 439 -26.62 43.54 44.98
CA ARG A 439 -27.48 43.85 46.14
C ARG A 439 -27.52 42.73 47.17
N LEU A 440 -27.57 41.46 46.74
CA LEU A 440 -27.47 40.30 47.64
C LEU A 440 -26.16 40.29 48.43
N GLU A 441 -25.03 40.65 47.79
CA GLU A 441 -23.73 40.81 48.47
C GLU A 441 -23.74 41.93 49.52
N SER A 442 -24.47 43.02 49.27
CA SER A 442 -24.55 44.18 50.18
C SER A 442 -25.41 43.96 51.43
N GLU A 443 -26.44 43.10 51.38
CA GLU A 443 -27.32 42.84 52.53
C GLU A 443 -26.88 41.64 53.39
N HIS A 444 -26.21 40.62 52.84
CA HIS A 444 -25.98 39.34 53.55
C HIS A 444 -24.53 38.84 53.64
N GLY A 445 -23.52 39.60 53.17
CA GLY A 445 -22.11 39.25 53.39
C GLY A 445 -21.70 37.91 52.75
N GLY A 446 -22.03 37.71 51.48
CA GLY A 446 -21.56 36.55 50.71
C GLY A 446 -20.05 36.53 50.54
N GLU A 447 -19.45 35.32 50.44
CA GLU A 447 -18.05 35.19 50.03
C GLU A 447 -17.88 35.72 48.58
N PRO A 448 -16.95 36.64 48.32
CA PRO A 448 -16.78 37.23 46.99
C PRO A 448 -16.40 36.15 45.96
N ILE A 449 -16.92 36.30 44.73
CA ILE A 449 -16.51 35.47 43.60
C ILE A 449 -14.99 35.59 43.43
N ASP A 450 -14.29 34.46 43.47
CA ASP A 450 -12.86 34.40 43.17
C ASP A 450 -12.64 34.76 41.69
N GLN A 451 -12.31 36.02 41.45
CA GLN A 451 -12.12 36.58 40.12
C GLN A 451 -10.93 35.96 39.40
N GLU A 452 -9.89 35.57 40.15
CA GLU A 452 -8.69 34.94 39.58
C GLU A 452 -9.00 33.52 39.13
N TRP A 453 -9.68 32.74 39.98
CA TRP A 453 -10.22 31.44 39.61
C TRP A 453 -11.12 31.51 38.38
N LEU A 454 -12.12 32.40 38.37
CA LEU A 454 -13.08 32.51 37.27
C LEU A 454 -12.37 32.88 35.95
N ARG A 455 -11.41 33.81 35.99
CA ARG A 455 -10.59 34.16 34.83
C ARG A 455 -9.79 32.96 34.33
N ASN A 456 -9.15 32.21 35.23
CA ASN A 456 -8.30 31.09 34.86
C ASN A 456 -9.13 29.94 34.26
N VAL A 457 -10.28 29.60 34.86
CA VAL A 457 -11.14 28.51 34.38
C VAL A 457 -11.88 28.89 33.08
N THR A 458 -12.29 30.15 32.91
CA THR A 458 -12.87 30.60 31.63
C THR A 458 -11.84 30.62 30.50
N GLN A 459 -10.60 31.00 30.78
CA GLN A 459 -9.50 30.86 29.81
C GLN A 459 -9.23 29.40 29.45
N LEU A 460 -9.29 28.50 30.43
CA LEU A 460 -9.14 27.07 30.23
C LEU A 460 -10.24 26.49 29.34
N LEU A 461 -11.50 26.87 29.59
CA LEU A 461 -12.63 26.51 28.75
C LEU A 461 -12.45 27.03 27.32
N ALA A 462 -11.99 28.27 27.14
CA ALA A 462 -11.69 28.82 25.82
C ALA A 462 -10.57 28.05 25.10
N GLN A 463 -9.55 27.58 25.84
CA GLN A 463 -8.48 26.74 25.29
C GLN A 463 -9.00 25.37 24.83
N LEU A 464 -9.88 24.72 25.61
CA LEU A 464 -10.52 23.45 25.23
C LEU A 464 -11.41 23.61 23.99
N ASN A 465 -12.24 24.64 23.95
CA ASN A 465 -13.07 24.96 22.78
C ASN A 465 -12.22 25.24 21.53
N ARG A 466 -11.09 25.95 21.69
CA ARG A 466 -10.13 26.16 20.60
C ARG A 466 -9.45 24.86 20.17
N LEU A 467 -9.17 23.95 21.09
CA LEU A 467 -8.61 22.64 20.78
C LEU A 467 -9.61 21.77 20.02
N LYS A 468 -10.87 21.75 20.45
CA LYS A 468 -11.99 21.10 19.75
C LYS A 468 -12.08 21.60 18.30
N TRP A 469 -12.12 22.91 18.11
CA TRP A 469 -12.12 23.53 16.78
C TRP A 469 -10.92 23.10 15.91
N LYS A 470 -9.73 22.93 16.49
CA LYS A 470 -8.53 22.51 15.73
C LYS A 470 -8.69 21.10 15.18
N TYR A 471 -9.38 20.20 15.87
CA TYR A 471 -9.61 18.83 15.42
C TYR A 471 -10.78 18.70 14.44
N THR A 472 -11.83 19.54 14.55
CA THR A 472 -13.01 19.44 13.68
C THR A 472 -12.87 20.25 12.40
N ASN A 473 -12.67 21.56 12.52
CA ASN A 473 -12.72 22.51 11.41
C ASN A 473 -11.31 22.92 11.02
N GLY A 474 -10.51 23.36 11.99
CA GLY A 474 -9.21 23.95 11.72
C GLY A 474 -9.29 25.11 10.73
N THR A 475 -8.14 25.56 10.24
CA THR A 475 -8.10 26.65 9.24
C THR A 475 -8.56 26.18 7.86
N THR A 476 -8.38 24.90 7.55
CA THR A 476 -8.65 24.31 6.22
C THR A 476 -10.08 23.78 6.06
N GLY A 477 -10.90 23.79 7.12
CA GLY A 477 -12.21 23.16 7.15
C GLY A 477 -12.20 21.62 7.31
N LYS A 478 -11.02 20.99 7.39
CA LYS A 478 -10.83 19.53 7.56
C LYS A 478 -10.23 19.14 8.92
N GLY A 479 -10.10 20.09 9.84
CA GLY A 479 -9.49 19.85 11.14
C GLY A 479 -7.97 19.75 11.08
N ARG A 480 -7.40 19.01 12.02
CA ARG A 480 -5.96 18.86 12.19
C ARG A 480 -5.46 17.78 11.22
N SER A 481 -4.33 18.04 10.55
CA SER A 481 -3.70 17.05 9.68
C SER A 481 -3.20 15.83 10.46
N ASN A 482 -3.36 14.65 9.85
CA ASN A 482 -3.01 13.37 10.48
C ASN A 482 -1.53 13.02 10.41
N MET A 483 -0.72 13.76 9.63
CA MET A 483 0.74 13.64 9.58
C MET A 483 1.40 14.87 8.93
N GLY A 484 2.72 14.88 8.83
CA GLY A 484 3.46 15.81 7.98
C GLY A 484 4.75 15.20 7.43
N ILE A 485 5.15 15.60 6.21
CA ILE A 485 6.34 15.07 5.52
C ILE A 485 7.38 16.17 5.24
N LEU A 486 8.63 15.86 5.57
CA LEU A 486 9.83 16.57 5.11
C LEU A 486 10.51 15.69 4.06
N ASN A 487 10.44 16.07 2.79
CA ASN A 487 10.95 15.26 1.70
C ASN A 487 12.32 15.77 1.23
N SER A 488 13.28 14.88 1.05
CA SER A 488 14.53 15.17 0.37
C SER A 488 14.30 15.34 -1.13
N THR A 489 15.15 16.11 -1.79
CA THR A 489 15.10 16.27 -3.25
C THR A 489 15.33 14.93 -3.96
N GLY A 490 14.52 14.60 -4.95
CA GLY A 490 14.58 13.33 -5.69
C GLY A 490 13.31 13.12 -6.52
N CYS A 491 13.06 11.88 -6.99
CA CYS A 491 11.80 11.57 -7.70
C CYS A 491 10.60 11.94 -6.83
N SER A 492 10.62 11.53 -5.56
CA SER A 492 9.61 11.83 -4.55
C SER A 492 9.26 13.31 -4.39
N SER A 493 10.23 14.22 -4.53
CA SER A 493 9.96 15.66 -4.52
C SER A 493 9.53 16.17 -5.89
N VAL A 494 10.02 15.60 -6.98
CA VAL A 494 9.65 16.04 -8.33
C VAL A 494 8.19 15.71 -8.64
N TRP A 495 7.76 14.46 -8.47
CA TRP A 495 6.34 14.17 -8.61
C TRP A 495 5.53 14.73 -7.43
N GLY A 496 6.14 14.91 -6.25
CA GLY A 496 5.47 15.46 -5.07
C GLY A 496 5.20 16.97 -5.11
N SER A 497 5.98 17.75 -5.88
CA SER A 497 5.90 19.22 -5.80
C SER A 497 6.34 19.95 -7.07
N THR A 498 6.20 19.34 -8.25
CA THR A 498 6.36 20.09 -9.51
C THR A 498 5.20 21.07 -9.64
N TRP A 499 5.49 22.35 -9.43
CA TRP A 499 4.50 23.42 -9.45
C TRP A 499 3.63 23.38 -10.71
N PRO A 500 2.30 23.54 -10.60
CA PRO A 500 1.51 23.79 -9.38
C PRO A 500 0.93 22.52 -8.71
N PHE A 501 1.46 21.33 -8.97
CA PHE A 501 0.85 20.05 -8.56
C PHE A 501 1.48 19.46 -7.29
N ASN A 502 0.61 19.10 -6.34
CA ASN A 502 0.96 18.47 -5.08
C ASN A 502 -0.05 17.32 -4.78
N PRO A 503 0.40 16.07 -4.55
CA PRO A 503 -0.48 14.94 -4.22
C PRO A 503 -0.87 14.85 -2.75
N TYR A 504 -0.15 15.54 -1.86
CA TYR A 504 -0.28 15.32 -0.42
C TYR A 504 -1.43 16.14 0.22
N PRO A 505 -2.27 15.51 1.06
CA PRO A 505 -3.38 16.16 1.78
C PRO A 505 -3.00 16.79 3.12
N PHE A 506 -1.71 16.80 3.43
CA PHE A 506 -1.16 17.29 4.69
C PHE A 506 0.06 18.17 4.45
N PRO A 507 0.57 18.88 5.47
CA PRO A 507 1.78 19.69 5.35
C PRO A 507 2.95 18.87 4.82
N TRP A 508 3.47 19.31 3.68
CA TRP A 508 4.61 18.72 3.01
C TRP A 508 5.60 19.83 2.68
N ALA A 509 6.88 19.58 2.89
CA ALA A 509 7.94 20.51 2.51
C ALA A 509 9.16 19.78 1.96
N ASN A 510 9.80 20.40 0.97
CA ASN A 510 11.13 20.05 0.50
C ASN A 510 12.06 21.24 0.74
N HIS A 511 13.19 20.99 1.39
CA HIS A 511 14.22 22.00 1.62
C HIS A 511 15.39 21.76 0.67
N LEU A 512 16.27 20.80 0.97
CA LEU A 512 17.37 20.40 0.10
C LEU A 512 17.46 18.87 -0.02
N PHE A 513 18.42 18.41 -0.83
CA PHE A 513 18.62 16.99 -1.10
C PHE A 513 19.03 16.21 0.18
N GLN A 514 19.91 16.79 0.98
CA GLN A 514 20.61 16.08 2.05
C GLN A 514 19.98 16.17 3.44
N ASP A 515 19.08 17.12 3.70
CA ASP A 515 18.81 17.60 5.07
C ASP A 515 17.38 17.38 5.59
N SER A 516 16.53 16.66 4.85
CA SER A 516 15.18 16.36 5.33
C SER A 516 15.14 15.67 6.71
N PRO A 517 16.08 14.77 7.10
CA PRO A 517 16.11 14.21 8.46
C PRO A 517 16.43 15.26 9.53
N SER A 518 17.32 16.21 9.23
CA SER A 518 17.69 17.29 10.15
C SER A 518 16.56 18.30 10.32
N MET A 519 15.87 18.64 9.23
CA MET A 519 14.67 19.50 9.27
C MET A 519 13.54 18.85 10.08
N ALA A 520 13.33 17.55 9.91
CA ALA A 520 12.33 16.80 10.68
C ALA A 520 12.58 16.87 12.19
N MET A 521 13.85 16.92 12.65
CA MET A 521 14.16 17.08 14.08
C MET A 521 13.70 18.41 14.68
N GLY A 522 13.72 19.49 13.89
CA GLY A 522 13.23 20.80 14.32
C GLY A 522 11.71 20.88 14.26
N VAL A 523 11.12 20.41 13.16
CA VAL A 523 9.65 20.35 12.99
C VAL A 523 9.00 19.48 14.07
N PHE A 524 9.61 18.34 14.41
CA PHE A 524 9.15 17.47 15.49
C PHE A 524 9.05 18.20 16.83
N GLU A 525 10.10 18.91 17.26
CA GLU A 525 10.08 19.64 18.54
C GLU A 525 9.02 20.75 18.55
N GLY A 526 8.91 21.49 17.45
CA GLY A 526 7.90 22.54 17.31
C GLY A 526 6.48 21.97 17.32
N HIS A 527 6.25 20.86 16.62
CA HIS A 527 4.97 20.17 16.58
C HIS A 527 4.58 19.65 17.96
N MET A 528 5.49 18.95 18.64
CA MET A 528 5.28 18.40 19.98
C MET A 528 5.02 19.47 21.04
N ALA A 529 5.67 20.63 20.95
CA ALA A 529 5.37 21.76 21.82
C ALA A 529 3.91 22.24 21.64
N LYS A 530 3.39 22.25 20.41
CA LYS A 530 1.98 22.60 20.13
C LYS A 530 0.99 21.52 20.57
N MET A 531 1.39 20.25 20.59
CA MET A 531 0.60 19.18 21.20
C MET A 531 0.53 19.34 22.72
N ALA A 532 1.68 19.67 23.35
CA ALA A 532 1.77 19.88 24.79
C ALA A 532 0.85 21.00 25.30
N ASP A 533 0.66 22.08 24.51
CA ASP A 533 -0.29 23.16 24.83
C ASP A 533 -1.72 22.62 25.02
N GLY A 534 -2.16 21.68 24.17
CA GLY A 534 -3.50 21.08 24.25
C GLY A 534 -3.64 20.13 25.45
N PHE A 535 -2.68 19.22 25.63
CA PHE A 535 -2.70 18.27 26.74
C PHE A 535 -2.56 18.95 28.11
N ARG A 536 -1.80 20.06 28.18
CA ARG A 536 -1.76 20.92 29.37
C ARG A 536 -3.14 21.46 29.73
N ALA A 537 -3.91 21.95 28.75
CA ALA A 537 -5.26 22.45 29.00
C ALA A 537 -6.19 21.33 29.49
N ILE A 538 -6.12 20.14 28.88
CA ILE A 538 -6.90 18.98 29.29
C ILE A 538 -6.60 18.58 30.74
N ARG A 539 -5.33 18.36 31.08
CA ARG A 539 -4.92 17.95 32.43
C ARG A 539 -5.22 19.01 33.48
N LYS A 540 -5.07 20.30 33.15
CA LYS A 540 -5.51 21.39 34.04
C LYS A 540 -7.02 21.35 34.29
N ALA A 541 -7.82 21.05 33.27
CA ALA A 541 -9.27 20.96 33.40
C ALA A 541 -9.70 19.75 34.25
N GLU A 542 -9.05 18.61 34.06
CA GLU A 542 -9.24 17.42 34.90
C GLU A 542 -8.90 17.69 36.37
N LEU A 543 -7.76 18.36 36.64
CA LEU A 543 -7.36 18.73 37.99
C LEU A 543 -8.33 19.73 38.63
N GLU A 544 -8.82 20.71 37.87
CA GLU A 544 -9.82 21.66 38.33
C GLU A 544 -11.14 20.97 38.67
N LEU A 545 -11.65 20.11 37.78
CA LEU A 545 -12.87 19.33 38.00
C LEU A 545 -12.76 18.38 39.20
N ALA A 546 -11.56 17.85 39.46
CA ALA A 546 -11.29 17.03 40.63
C ALA A 546 -11.07 17.85 41.92
N GLY A 547 -11.04 19.19 41.85
CA GLY A 547 -10.71 20.06 42.98
C GLY A 547 -9.28 19.91 43.50
N LYS A 548 -8.35 19.44 42.65
CA LYS A 548 -6.95 19.14 42.99
C LYS A 548 -5.95 20.12 42.39
N TYR A 549 -6.41 21.10 41.61
CA TYR A 549 -5.50 22.09 41.02
C TYR A 549 -4.92 23.02 42.09
N ASN A 550 -3.61 22.93 42.28
CA ASN A 550 -2.83 23.83 43.15
C ASN A 550 -1.76 24.56 42.31
N PRO A 551 -1.87 25.89 42.10
CA PRO A 551 -0.89 26.68 41.34
C PRO A 551 0.55 26.49 41.81
N SER A 552 0.78 26.43 43.13
CA SER A 552 2.14 26.34 43.71
C SER A 552 2.86 25.02 43.41
N GLU A 553 2.11 23.95 43.13
CA GLU A 553 2.65 22.63 42.80
C GLU A 553 2.64 22.38 41.29
N HIS A 554 1.59 22.80 40.60
CA HIS A 554 1.34 22.39 39.21
C HIS A 554 1.85 23.39 38.17
N ASP A 555 1.95 24.69 38.47
CA ASP A 555 2.35 25.66 37.45
C ASP A 555 3.80 25.47 36.98
N ASP A 556 4.71 25.07 37.88
CA ASP A 556 6.09 24.75 37.51
C ASP A 556 6.15 23.50 36.60
N PHE A 557 5.43 22.43 36.98
CA PHE A 557 5.31 21.23 36.15
C PHE A 557 4.79 21.56 34.75
N PHE A 558 3.70 22.33 34.66
CA PHE A 558 3.12 22.69 33.38
C PHE A 558 3.98 23.67 32.58
N THR A 559 4.81 24.50 33.21
CA THR A 559 5.76 25.39 32.52
C THR A 559 6.78 24.58 31.71
N TYR A 560 7.27 23.47 32.25
CA TYR A 560 8.27 22.59 31.61
C TYR A 560 7.68 21.28 31.06
N PHE A 561 6.36 21.24 30.85
CA PHE A 561 5.67 20.07 30.30
C PHE A 561 6.01 19.89 28.81
N THR A 562 6.59 18.74 28.46
CA THR A 562 7.02 18.39 27.10
C THR A 562 6.48 17.01 26.69
N TRP A 563 6.73 16.60 25.45
CA TRP A 563 6.34 15.28 24.94
C TRP A 563 6.93 14.10 25.72
N LYS A 564 8.02 14.31 26.46
CA LYS A 564 8.59 13.28 27.35
C LYS A 564 7.68 12.89 28.51
N GLN A 565 6.68 13.72 28.83
CA GLN A 565 5.71 13.49 29.90
C GLN A 565 4.31 13.13 29.37
N PHE A 566 4.17 12.89 28.06
CA PHE A 566 2.91 12.42 27.49
C PHE A 566 2.64 10.98 27.93
N THR A 567 1.37 10.68 28.21
CA THR A 567 0.86 9.32 28.33
C THR A 567 0.94 8.59 27.00
N ASP A 568 0.75 7.27 27.00
CA ASP A 568 0.68 6.49 25.77
C ASP A 568 -0.49 6.95 24.88
N GLU A 569 -1.66 7.23 25.46
CA GLU A 569 -2.83 7.71 24.71
C GLU A 569 -2.59 9.09 24.07
N GLU A 570 -2.04 10.04 24.81
CA GLU A 570 -1.66 11.36 24.29
C GLU A 570 -0.59 11.26 23.18
N TRP A 571 0.34 10.33 23.32
CA TRP A 571 1.35 10.05 22.31
C TRP A 571 0.73 9.56 21.00
N LEU A 572 -0.19 8.60 21.09
CA LEU A 572 -0.88 8.03 19.92
C LEU A 572 -1.78 9.03 19.17
N LEU A 573 -2.16 10.14 19.83
CA LEU A 573 -2.89 11.26 19.23
C LEU A 573 -2.00 12.26 18.50
N CYS A 574 -0.66 12.13 18.60
CA CYS A 574 0.27 13.02 17.93
C CYS A 574 0.51 12.58 16.48
N PRO A 575 0.17 13.40 15.47
CA PRO A 575 0.51 13.15 14.08
C PRO A 575 2.01 12.83 13.90
N PRO A 576 2.38 11.75 13.20
CA PRO A 576 3.79 11.45 12.96
C PRO A 576 4.44 12.52 12.08
N VAL A 577 5.67 12.90 12.47
CA VAL A 577 6.58 13.67 11.61
C VAL A 577 7.43 12.69 10.83
N VAL A 578 7.31 12.76 9.51
CA VAL A 578 7.94 11.83 8.59
C VAL A 578 9.00 12.54 7.76
N THR A 579 10.14 11.89 7.56
CA THR A 579 11.13 12.29 6.56
C THR A 579 11.13 11.26 5.44
N LEU A 580 11.10 11.73 4.20
CA LEU A 580 11.00 10.92 2.99
C LEU A 580 12.20 11.21 2.09
N GLY A 581 12.73 10.21 1.40
CA GLY A 581 13.73 10.44 0.36
C GLY A 581 14.11 9.16 -0.39
N GLY A 582 14.64 9.35 -1.60
CA GLY A 582 15.21 8.24 -2.35
C GLY A 582 16.53 7.73 -1.76
N ASP A 583 17.04 6.63 -2.30
CA ASP A 583 18.30 6.03 -1.88
C ASP A 583 19.49 7.01 -1.97
N GLY A 584 19.57 7.84 -3.01
CA GLY A 584 20.64 8.85 -3.10
C GLY A 584 20.66 9.90 -1.99
N ALA A 585 19.49 10.26 -1.47
CA ALA A 585 19.41 11.16 -0.32
C ALA A 585 19.84 10.46 0.96
N MET A 586 19.42 9.21 1.16
CA MET A 586 19.48 8.53 2.46
C MET A 586 20.72 7.64 2.63
N TYR A 587 21.25 7.08 1.55
CA TYR A 587 22.44 6.23 1.53
C TYR A 587 23.73 7.05 1.35
N ASP A 588 23.66 8.15 0.60
CA ASP A 588 24.83 8.92 0.18
C ASP A 588 24.88 10.31 0.84
N ILE A 589 24.37 11.34 0.17
CA ILE A 589 24.63 12.74 0.56
C ILE A 589 24.04 13.12 1.93
N GLY A 590 22.86 12.61 2.27
CA GLY A 590 22.15 12.88 3.52
C GLY A 590 22.40 11.84 4.61
N PHE A 591 23.24 10.84 4.36
CA PHE A 591 23.49 9.74 5.32
C PHE A 591 23.95 10.25 6.69
N GLN A 592 24.80 11.28 6.74
CA GLN A 592 25.24 11.89 8.00
C GLN A 592 24.05 12.48 8.80
N ASN A 593 23.12 13.15 8.13
CA ASN A 593 21.93 13.73 8.75
C ASN A 593 20.98 12.62 9.23
N LEU A 594 20.78 11.59 8.42
CA LEU A 594 20.00 10.41 8.78
C LEU A 594 20.58 9.71 10.02
N SER A 595 21.89 9.46 10.03
CA SER A 595 22.60 8.87 11.17
C SER A 595 22.49 9.75 12.43
N ARG A 596 22.64 11.07 12.29
CA ARG A 596 22.49 12.00 13.43
C ARG A 596 21.07 11.97 14.00
N MET A 597 20.06 11.92 13.13
CA MET A 597 18.65 11.84 13.52
C MET A 597 18.38 10.54 14.28
N MET A 598 18.80 9.39 13.77
CA MET A 598 18.68 8.11 14.49
C MET A 598 19.38 8.14 15.86
N ALA A 599 20.59 8.70 15.92
CA ALA A 599 21.33 8.87 17.18
C ALA A 599 20.68 9.86 18.16
N SER A 600 19.74 10.69 17.72
CA SER A 600 19.04 11.64 18.60
C SER A 600 17.98 10.98 19.48
N GLY A 601 17.51 9.79 19.10
CA GLY A 601 16.41 9.09 19.76
C GLY A 601 15.04 9.74 19.58
N LYS A 602 14.93 10.81 18.77
CA LYS A 602 13.64 11.44 18.46
C LYS A 602 12.77 10.49 17.62
N PRO A 603 11.49 10.32 17.96
CA PRO A 603 10.59 9.39 17.28
C PRO A 603 10.07 9.88 15.93
N ILE A 604 11.00 10.20 15.05
CA ILE A 604 10.77 10.58 13.66
C ILE A 604 10.73 9.32 12.82
N LYS A 605 9.84 9.30 11.83
CA LYS A 605 9.63 8.17 10.94
C LYS A 605 10.33 8.46 9.60
N VAL A 606 11.16 7.55 9.12
CA VAL A 606 11.94 7.70 7.89
C VAL A 606 11.43 6.72 6.85
N ILE A 607 11.07 7.23 5.68
CA ILE A 607 10.77 6.41 4.51
C ILE A 607 11.92 6.58 3.52
N VAL A 608 12.57 5.47 3.19
CA VAL A 608 13.59 5.41 2.14
C VAL A 608 13.02 4.66 0.95
N LEU A 609 12.88 5.36 -0.17
CA LEU A 609 12.43 4.80 -1.44
C LEU A 609 13.66 4.33 -2.22
N ASP A 610 13.97 3.05 -2.08
CA ASP A 610 15.21 2.49 -2.60
C ASP A 610 15.04 2.01 -4.04
N THR A 611 15.42 2.90 -4.96
CA THR A 611 15.46 2.63 -6.40
C THR A 611 16.83 2.15 -6.87
N GLN A 612 17.82 2.05 -5.97
CA GLN A 612 19.16 1.56 -6.25
C GLN A 612 19.99 2.39 -7.26
N VAL A 613 19.52 3.59 -7.59
CA VAL A 613 20.11 4.58 -8.50
C VAL A 613 19.54 5.96 -8.19
N TYR A 614 20.20 7.03 -8.65
CA TYR A 614 19.60 8.36 -8.60
C TYR A 614 18.60 8.53 -9.74
N SER A 615 17.39 8.02 -9.54
CA SER A 615 16.35 7.96 -10.59
C SER A 615 16.06 9.32 -11.24
N ASN A 616 15.90 10.37 -10.44
CA ASN A 616 15.51 11.69 -10.95
C ASN A 616 16.53 12.32 -11.92
N THR A 617 17.82 12.08 -11.69
CA THR A 617 18.90 12.73 -12.43
C THR A 617 19.39 11.90 -13.62
N GLY A 618 18.64 10.85 -14.00
CA GLY A 618 18.93 9.99 -15.16
C GLY A 618 19.74 8.73 -14.82
N GLY A 619 19.58 8.22 -13.60
CA GLY A 619 20.13 6.91 -13.21
C GLY A 619 21.63 6.92 -12.92
N GLN A 620 22.13 7.87 -12.11
CA GLN A 620 23.51 7.81 -11.60
C GLN A 620 23.69 6.68 -10.58
N ALA A 621 24.93 6.20 -10.47
CA ALA A 621 25.33 5.22 -9.47
C ALA A 621 25.03 5.71 -8.04
N CYS A 622 24.42 4.85 -7.24
CA CYS A 622 24.22 5.02 -5.80
C CYS A 622 24.93 3.88 -5.05
N THR A 623 25.31 4.11 -3.78
CA THR A 623 25.87 3.03 -2.95
C THR A 623 24.87 1.92 -2.61
N SER A 624 23.57 2.15 -2.81
CA SER A 624 22.48 1.16 -2.76
C SER A 624 22.50 0.17 -3.96
N GLY A 625 23.21 0.46 -5.05
CA GLY A 625 23.29 -0.41 -6.22
C GLY A 625 24.14 -1.67 -6.00
N PHE A 626 24.04 -2.66 -6.89
CA PHE A 626 24.74 -3.94 -6.79
C PHE A 626 26.05 -4.01 -7.59
N ILE A 627 26.89 -5.01 -7.31
CA ILE A 627 28.10 -5.28 -8.10
C ILE A 627 27.71 -5.62 -9.54
N GLY A 628 28.38 -5.00 -10.50
CA GLY A 628 28.09 -5.16 -11.92
C GLY A 628 26.91 -4.31 -12.41
N GLN A 629 26.19 -3.58 -11.55
CA GLN A 629 25.12 -2.70 -12.00
C GLN A 629 25.66 -1.63 -12.95
N VAL A 630 25.04 -1.47 -14.12
CA VAL A 630 25.40 -0.46 -15.11
C VAL A 630 24.49 0.75 -14.93
N SER A 631 25.08 1.89 -14.63
CA SER A 631 24.40 3.16 -14.43
C SER A 631 25.29 4.30 -14.93
N ASP A 632 24.79 5.54 -14.93
CA ASP A 632 25.68 6.68 -15.15
C ASP A 632 26.73 6.73 -14.00
N MET A 633 27.95 7.17 -14.33
CA MET A 633 29.16 7.06 -13.49
C MET A 633 29.66 5.64 -13.17
N ALA A 634 28.91 4.58 -13.52
CA ALA A 634 29.33 3.17 -13.39
C ALA A 634 29.09 2.42 -14.71
N GLN A 635 29.80 2.83 -15.76
CA GLN A 635 29.58 2.31 -17.11
C GLN A 635 30.18 0.91 -17.34
N TYR A 636 29.59 0.17 -18.27
CA TYR A 636 30.18 -1.07 -18.78
C TYR A 636 31.19 -0.77 -19.90
N GLY A 637 32.46 -1.01 -19.63
CA GLY A 637 33.59 -0.80 -20.55
C GLY A 637 34.47 -2.04 -20.72
N LYS A 638 35.69 -1.83 -21.25
CA LYS A 638 36.67 -2.92 -21.41
C LYS A 638 37.25 -3.36 -20.06
N VAL A 639 37.60 -2.39 -19.20
CA VAL A 639 38.17 -2.59 -17.86
C VAL A 639 37.05 -2.68 -16.82
N TRP A 640 36.33 -1.58 -16.60
CA TRP A 640 35.21 -1.50 -15.67
C TRP A 640 33.98 -2.22 -16.23
N LYS A 641 33.24 -2.93 -15.38
CA LYS A 641 32.08 -3.74 -15.77
C LYS A 641 30.84 -3.32 -14.98
N GLY A 642 30.61 -2.02 -14.80
CA GLY A 642 29.62 -1.51 -13.86
C GLY A 642 30.22 -1.23 -12.48
N LYS A 643 29.35 -1.05 -11.49
CA LYS A 643 29.71 -0.77 -10.09
C LYS A 643 30.57 -1.89 -9.50
N SER A 644 31.64 -1.53 -8.78
CA SER A 644 32.59 -2.47 -8.17
C SER A 644 32.31 -2.75 -6.71
N GLU A 645 31.72 -1.79 -5.99
CA GLU A 645 31.50 -1.92 -4.56
C GLU A 645 30.26 -2.79 -4.29
N PRO A 646 30.24 -3.56 -3.18
CA PRO A 646 29.01 -4.17 -2.70
C PRO A 646 27.97 -3.10 -2.37
N ARG A 647 26.71 -3.52 -2.28
CA ARG A 647 25.63 -2.66 -1.85
C ARG A 647 25.82 -2.26 -0.38
N LYS A 648 25.62 -0.99 -0.07
CA LYS A 648 25.61 -0.48 1.30
C LYS A 648 24.29 -0.87 1.98
N GLU A 649 24.32 -1.72 3.00
CA GLU A 649 23.10 -2.19 3.66
C GLU A 649 22.61 -1.22 4.76
N ILE A 650 21.81 -0.23 4.39
CA ILE A 650 21.35 0.84 5.31
C ILE A 650 20.57 0.28 6.51
N GLY A 651 19.83 -0.81 6.34
CA GLY A 651 19.05 -1.42 7.41
C GLY A 651 19.93 -1.95 8.54
N LEU A 652 21.06 -2.61 8.23
CA LEU A 652 22.03 -3.04 9.24
C LEU A 652 22.74 -1.86 9.91
N ILE A 653 23.05 -0.81 9.13
CA ILE A 653 23.64 0.42 9.68
C ILE A 653 22.66 1.10 10.64
N ALA A 654 21.38 1.13 10.31
CA ALA A 654 20.34 1.65 11.19
C ALA A 654 20.17 0.79 12.45
N MET A 655 20.24 -0.54 12.33
CA MET A 655 20.25 -1.45 13.48
C MET A 655 21.41 -1.17 14.43
N ALA A 656 22.59 -0.78 13.90
CA ALA A 656 23.74 -0.41 14.72
C ALA A 656 23.51 0.82 15.63
N HIS A 657 22.50 1.66 15.34
CA HIS A 657 22.07 2.73 16.26
C HIS A 657 21.33 2.21 17.51
N ARG A 658 21.02 0.91 17.60
CA ARG A 658 20.44 0.13 18.72
C ARG A 658 19.05 0.56 19.21
N ASN A 659 18.75 1.86 19.18
CA ASN A 659 17.48 2.47 19.58
C ASN A 659 16.55 2.74 18.39
N THR A 660 16.89 2.27 17.19
CA THR A 660 16.10 2.54 15.98
C THR A 660 15.29 1.31 15.61
N TYR A 661 13.99 1.47 15.40
CA TYR A 661 13.18 0.46 14.72
C TYR A 661 13.55 0.44 13.23
N VAL A 662 13.81 -0.74 12.67
CA VAL A 662 14.18 -0.89 11.26
C VAL A 662 13.22 -1.87 10.61
N MET A 663 12.77 -1.53 9.41
CA MET A 663 12.08 -2.46 8.53
C MET A 663 12.69 -2.36 7.13
N GLN A 664 12.97 -3.51 6.54
CA GLN A 664 13.26 -3.66 5.12
C GLN A 664 12.10 -4.44 4.47
N ALA A 665 11.37 -3.81 3.55
CA ALA A 665 10.14 -4.36 2.96
C ALA A 665 10.02 -4.09 1.46
N THR A 666 9.15 -4.83 0.77
CA THR A 666 8.82 -4.63 -0.65
C THR A 666 7.32 -4.88 -0.90
N LEU A 667 6.80 -4.42 -2.05
CA LEU A 667 5.41 -4.66 -2.47
C LEU A 667 5.09 -6.15 -2.71
N ALA A 668 6.09 -7.04 -2.67
CA ALA A 668 5.86 -8.49 -2.75
C ALA A 668 5.06 -9.03 -1.55
N ASN A 669 5.18 -8.37 -0.39
CA ASN A 669 4.46 -8.74 0.83
C ASN A 669 3.88 -7.49 1.50
N THR A 670 2.82 -6.94 0.90
CA THR A 670 2.17 -5.72 1.40
C THR A 670 1.60 -5.89 2.81
N SER A 671 1.08 -7.08 3.12
CA SER A 671 0.54 -7.40 4.44
C SER A 671 1.61 -7.19 5.52
N GLN A 672 2.81 -7.78 5.34
CA GLN A 672 3.95 -7.56 6.24
C GLN A 672 4.42 -6.10 6.26
N MET A 673 4.38 -5.42 5.12
CA MET A 673 4.74 -4.00 5.03
C MET A 673 3.82 -3.14 5.91
N ILE A 674 2.50 -3.37 5.87
CA ILE A 674 1.53 -2.64 6.71
C ILE A 674 1.74 -2.98 8.18
N GLU A 675 1.95 -4.27 8.53
CA GLU A 675 2.27 -4.68 9.89
C GLU A 675 3.49 -3.92 10.45
N GLY A 676 4.57 -3.85 9.66
CA GLY A 676 5.76 -3.16 10.10
C GLY A 676 5.66 -1.63 10.04
N PHE A 677 4.78 -1.05 9.22
CA PHE A 677 4.41 0.37 9.34
C PHE A 677 3.70 0.63 10.66
N ILE A 678 2.73 -0.20 11.05
CA ILE A 678 2.03 -0.09 12.33
C ILE A 678 3.04 -0.13 13.48
N ASP A 679 3.90 -1.15 13.53
CA ASP A 679 4.94 -1.26 14.57
C ASP A 679 5.86 -0.03 14.63
N GLY A 680 6.32 0.42 13.47
CA GLY A 680 7.18 1.60 13.37
C GLY A 680 6.47 2.92 13.70
N LEU A 681 5.16 3.03 13.48
CA LEU A 681 4.35 4.19 13.85
C LEU A 681 4.07 4.22 15.36
N MET A 682 3.85 3.05 15.97
CA MET A 682 3.55 2.89 17.40
C MET A 682 4.78 3.09 18.30
N THR A 683 6.00 2.82 17.82
CA THR A 683 7.20 2.98 18.65
C THR A 683 7.50 4.45 18.99
N LYS A 684 7.95 4.70 20.22
CA LYS A 684 8.42 6.00 20.74
C LYS A 684 9.89 6.29 20.41
N ARG A 685 10.40 5.65 19.36
CA ARG A 685 11.78 5.70 18.88
C ARG A 685 11.85 6.13 17.41
N PRO A 686 13.04 6.50 16.91
CA PRO A 686 13.25 6.65 15.47
C PRO A 686 12.87 5.33 14.77
N ALA A 687 12.17 5.44 13.65
CA ALA A 687 11.81 4.30 12.82
C ALA A 687 12.28 4.54 11.39
N ILE A 688 12.93 3.57 10.78
CA ILE A 688 13.32 3.60 9.37
C ILE A 688 12.66 2.47 8.61
N PHE A 689 12.03 2.83 7.51
CA PHE A 689 11.42 1.94 6.55
C PHE A 689 12.24 2.03 5.26
N ASN A 690 13.07 1.02 5.01
CA ASN A 690 13.83 0.87 3.77
C ASN A 690 13.01 0.04 2.80
N LEU A 691 12.53 0.65 1.72
CA LEU A 691 11.48 0.08 0.88
C LEU A 691 11.99 -0.05 -0.55
N TYR A 692 12.10 -1.28 -1.05
CA TYR A 692 12.47 -1.50 -2.46
C TYR A 692 11.36 -0.97 -3.36
N THR A 693 11.76 -0.13 -4.31
CA THR A 693 10.86 0.46 -5.29
C THR A 693 11.45 0.32 -6.68
N THR A 694 10.75 -0.37 -7.57
CA THR A 694 11.16 -0.52 -8.96
C THR A 694 11.11 0.84 -9.68
N CYS A 695 12.16 1.13 -10.45
CA CYS A 695 12.22 2.30 -11.31
C CYS A 695 12.21 1.84 -12.78
N GLN A 696 11.06 2.00 -13.44
CA GLN A 696 10.84 1.53 -14.81
C GLN A 696 11.96 1.94 -15.78
N PRO A 697 12.28 3.24 -15.94
CA PRO A 697 13.29 3.66 -16.91
C PRO A 697 14.70 3.19 -16.54
N GLU A 698 15.09 3.30 -15.27
CA GLU A 698 16.49 3.08 -14.88
C GLU A 698 16.82 1.61 -14.59
N HIS A 699 15.84 0.80 -14.19
CA HIS A 699 15.97 -0.66 -14.18
C HIS A 699 15.79 -1.23 -15.59
N GLY A 700 15.12 -0.47 -16.46
CA GLY A 700 14.80 -0.84 -17.84
C GLY A 700 13.83 -2.01 -17.91
N VAL A 701 12.77 -1.93 -17.09
CA VAL A 701 11.66 -2.88 -17.02
C VAL A 701 10.39 -2.23 -17.56
N ALA A 702 9.37 -3.04 -17.87
CA ALA A 702 8.10 -2.52 -18.38
C ALA A 702 7.25 -1.86 -17.28
N ASP A 703 6.33 -0.99 -17.71
CA ASP A 703 5.48 -0.18 -16.83
C ASP A 703 4.56 -1.00 -15.91
N ASP A 704 4.26 -2.24 -16.29
CA ASP A 704 3.40 -3.19 -15.57
C ASP A 704 4.18 -4.15 -14.63
N LYS A 705 5.49 -3.96 -14.44
CA LYS A 705 6.35 -4.94 -13.75
C LYS A 705 6.81 -4.58 -12.34
N GLY A 706 6.29 -3.53 -11.71
CA GLY A 706 6.68 -3.13 -10.36
C GLY A 706 6.54 -4.26 -9.32
N ALA A 707 5.33 -4.80 -9.15
CA ALA A 707 5.05 -5.93 -8.25
C ALA A 707 5.90 -7.17 -8.54
N ASN A 708 5.99 -7.55 -9.81
CA ASN A 708 6.75 -8.72 -10.22
C ASN A 708 8.25 -8.56 -9.90
N GLN A 709 8.83 -7.38 -10.13
CA GLN A 709 10.23 -7.13 -9.78
C GLN A 709 10.46 -7.09 -8.28
N ALA A 710 9.51 -6.55 -7.50
CA ALA A 710 9.56 -6.64 -6.04
C ALA A 710 9.57 -8.10 -5.55
N LYS A 711 8.79 -8.98 -6.18
CA LYS A 711 8.78 -10.43 -5.88
C LYS A 711 10.13 -11.07 -6.22
N LEU A 712 10.64 -10.86 -7.43
CA LEU A 712 11.92 -11.42 -7.87
C LEU A 712 13.08 -10.93 -6.98
N ALA A 713 13.08 -9.67 -6.55
CA ALA A 713 14.11 -9.13 -5.68
C ALA A 713 14.17 -9.84 -4.32
N VAL A 714 13.01 -10.23 -3.76
CA VAL A 714 12.93 -10.99 -2.50
C VAL A 714 13.36 -12.44 -2.72
N GLU A 715 12.81 -13.10 -3.74
CA GLU A 715 13.09 -14.50 -4.05
C GLU A 715 14.56 -14.73 -4.41
N SER A 716 15.20 -13.79 -5.10
CA SER A 716 16.61 -13.88 -5.50
C SER A 716 17.60 -13.46 -4.41
N ARG A 717 17.12 -13.19 -3.19
CA ARG A 717 17.89 -12.58 -2.09
C ARG A 717 18.58 -11.25 -2.46
N ALA A 718 18.14 -10.57 -3.52
CA ALA A 718 18.65 -9.25 -3.86
C ALA A 718 18.26 -8.23 -2.76
N TYR A 719 17.04 -8.38 -2.25
CA TYR A 719 16.46 -7.53 -1.21
C TYR A 719 15.69 -8.37 -0.17
N PRO A 720 16.38 -9.07 0.74
CA PRO A 720 15.73 -9.85 1.79
C PRO A 720 14.89 -8.96 2.71
N LEU A 721 13.75 -9.48 3.19
CA LEU A 721 12.87 -8.77 4.11
C LEU A 721 13.35 -8.95 5.54
N PHE A 722 13.30 -7.91 6.38
CA PHE A 722 13.53 -8.09 7.82
C PHE A 722 12.97 -6.94 8.63
N ARG A 723 12.73 -7.20 9.92
CA ARG A 723 12.40 -6.19 10.92
C ARG A 723 13.38 -6.29 12.08
N TYR A 724 13.77 -5.15 12.63
CA TYR A 724 14.48 -5.05 13.89
C TYR A 724 13.69 -4.12 14.81
N ASN A 725 13.14 -4.68 15.90
CA ASN A 725 12.39 -3.94 16.90
C ASN A 725 13.08 -4.01 18.27
N PRO A 726 13.74 -2.92 18.70
CA PRO A 726 14.39 -2.85 20.01
C PRO A 726 13.46 -3.06 21.21
N ASP A 727 12.14 -2.92 21.04
CA ASP A 727 11.16 -3.09 22.11
C ASP A 727 10.87 -4.58 22.39
N ASN A 728 11.26 -5.50 21.49
CA ASN A 728 11.04 -6.94 21.65
C ASN A 728 12.08 -7.65 22.55
N GLY A 729 13.28 -7.09 22.70
CA GLY A 729 14.34 -7.71 23.49
C GLY A 729 15.69 -6.99 23.42
N ILE A 730 16.64 -7.45 24.24
CA ILE A 730 17.97 -6.84 24.34
C ILE A 730 18.97 -7.55 23.41
N LYS A 731 18.78 -8.84 23.13
CA LYS A 731 19.63 -9.59 22.20
C LYS A 731 19.17 -9.35 20.76
N ALA A 732 20.13 -9.30 19.83
CA ALA A 732 19.82 -9.13 18.40
C ALA A 732 18.79 -10.15 17.91
N ARG A 733 18.98 -11.45 18.21
CA ARG A 733 18.03 -12.53 17.87
C ARG A 733 16.61 -12.38 18.43
N GLU A 734 16.43 -11.63 19.52
CA GLU A 734 15.11 -11.41 20.13
C GLU A 734 14.39 -10.23 19.45
N ALA A 735 15.16 -9.28 18.92
CA ALA A 735 14.67 -8.08 18.27
C ALA A 735 14.61 -8.19 16.74
N PHE A 736 15.28 -9.18 16.14
CA PHE A 736 15.42 -9.35 14.69
C PHE A 736 14.51 -10.45 14.16
N ASP A 737 13.70 -10.10 13.15
CA ASP A 737 12.69 -10.96 12.55
C ASP A 737 12.91 -11.06 11.02
N LEU A 738 13.01 -12.29 10.53
CA LEU A 738 13.19 -12.64 9.11
C LEU A 738 11.93 -13.16 8.42
N SER A 739 10.78 -13.19 9.10
CA SER A 739 9.51 -13.61 8.53
C SER A 739 9.18 -12.86 7.23
N GLY A 740 8.35 -13.48 6.39
CA GLY A 740 7.96 -12.93 5.09
C GLY A 740 8.91 -13.24 3.93
N ASN A 741 10.10 -13.79 4.18
CA ASN A 741 10.96 -14.31 3.13
C ASN A 741 10.55 -15.74 2.74
N PRO A 742 10.55 -16.10 1.44
CA PRO A 742 10.30 -17.46 1.00
C PRO A 742 11.48 -18.39 1.33
N ALA A 743 11.18 -19.67 1.60
CA ALA A 743 12.15 -20.75 1.83
C ALA A 743 13.30 -20.33 2.77
N MET A 744 12.98 -19.88 4.00
CA MET A 744 13.95 -19.26 4.91
C MET A 744 15.08 -20.20 5.35
N ASP A 745 14.81 -21.50 5.31
CA ASP A 745 15.73 -22.60 5.57
C ASP A 745 16.76 -22.80 4.45
N GLN A 746 16.44 -22.38 3.23
CA GLN A 746 17.26 -22.55 2.04
C GLN A 746 18.07 -21.30 1.71
N ILE A 747 19.18 -21.50 0.99
CA ILE A 747 19.96 -20.40 0.43
C ILE A 747 19.14 -19.69 -0.66
N TRP A 748 18.71 -20.46 -1.66
CA TRP A 748 17.92 -20.00 -2.79
C TRP A 748 16.54 -20.68 -2.77
N PRO A 749 15.44 -19.92 -2.83
CA PRO A 749 14.14 -20.46 -3.20
C PRO A 749 14.18 -21.09 -4.59
N THR A 750 13.19 -21.91 -4.94
CA THR A 750 13.08 -22.54 -6.26
C THR A 750 11.84 -22.07 -7.02
N TYR A 751 11.91 -22.10 -8.35
CA TYR A 751 10.82 -21.79 -9.26
C TYR A 751 10.75 -22.79 -10.42
N ASP A 752 9.58 -22.89 -11.04
CA ASP A 752 9.36 -23.77 -12.18
C ASP A 752 9.54 -23.04 -13.51
N LEU A 753 10.50 -23.49 -14.32
CA LEU A 753 10.69 -23.02 -15.69
C LEU A 753 9.99 -23.97 -16.67
N LYS A 754 8.93 -23.47 -17.32
CA LYS A 754 8.23 -24.17 -18.40
C LYS A 754 8.92 -23.92 -19.75
N TYR A 755 9.13 -24.97 -20.53
CA TYR A 755 9.77 -24.90 -21.85
C TYR A 755 9.23 -25.96 -22.82
N LEU A 756 9.40 -25.71 -24.13
CA LEU A 756 9.04 -26.66 -25.18
C LEU A 756 10.25 -27.49 -25.60
N GLU A 757 10.10 -28.81 -25.52
CA GLU A 757 11.07 -29.79 -26.00
C GLU A 757 10.38 -30.73 -27.00
N TYR A 758 10.86 -30.74 -28.25
CA TYR A 758 10.24 -31.51 -29.36
C TYR A 758 8.72 -31.24 -29.54
N GLY A 759 8.25 -30.04 -29.18
CA GLY A 759 6.84 -29.66 -29.27
C GLY A 759 5.99 -30.09 -28.07
N GLN A 760 6.58 -30.71 -27.05
CA GLN A 760 5.94 -31.04 -25.77
C GLN A 760 6.35 -30.05 -24.68
N GLU A 761 5.40 -29.62 -23.86
CA GLU A 761 5.68 -28.82 -22.67
C GLU A 761 6.39 -29.68 -21.62
N ARG A 762 7.49 -29.16 -21.08
CA ARG A 762 8.22 -29.72 -19.96
C ARG A 762 8.48 -28.64 -18.93
N THR A 763 8.67 -29.06 -17.69
CA THR A 763 8.96 -28.19 -16.56
C THR A 763 10.28 -28.62 -15.91
N MET A 764 11.09 -27.64 -15.53
CA MET A 764 12.32 -27.84 -14.76
C MET A 764 12.30 -26.92 -13.55
N GLN A 765 12.52 -27.47 -12.37
CA GLN A 765 12.67 -26.70 -11.15
C GLN A 765 14.09 -26.13 -11.07
N LEU A 766 14.21 -24.83 -10.83
CA LEU A 766 15.48 -24.11 -10.78
C LEU A 766 15.58 -23.24 -9.52
N PRO A 767 16.78 -23.06 -8.97
CA PRO A 767 17.01 -22.08 -7.91
C PRO A 767 16.89 -20.65 -8.46
N MET A 768 16.21 -19.78 -7.72
CA MET A 768 16.12 -18.33 -8.00
C MET A 768 17.36 -17.65 -7.39
N THR A 769 18.40 -17.45 -8.20
CA THR A 769 19.62 -16.73 -7.78
C THR A 769 19.54 -15.25 -8.14
N PHE A 770 20.46 -14.43 -7.63
CA PHE A 770 20.58 -13.03 -8.06
C PHE A 770 20.76 -12.89 -9.58
N ALA A 771 21.40 -13.85 -10.25
CA ALA A 771 21.59 -13.81 -11.70
C ALA A 771 20.26 -13.94 -12.47
N ASP A 772 19.30 -14.72 -11.95
CA ASP A 772 17.97 -14.89 -12.54
C ASP A 772 17.18 -13.59 -12.48
N PHE A 773 17.18 -12.91 -11.32
CA PHE A 773 16.63 -11.56 -11.17
C PHE A 773 17.33 -10.56 -12.11
N ALA A 774 18.66 -10.51 -12.09
CA ALA A 774 19.44 -9.58 -12.89
C ALA A 774 19.24 -9.77 -14.41
N LEU A 775 18.95 -10.99 -14.87
CA LEU A 775 18.65 -11.26 -16.28
C LEU A 775 17.39 -10.50 -16.75
N THR A 776 16.46 -10.21 -15.85
CA THR A 776 15.19 -9.54 -16.17
C THR A 776 15.30 -8.01 -16.27
N GLU A 777 16.43 -7.42 -15.86
CA GLU A 777 16.61 -5.97 -15.82
C GLU A 777 17.69 -5.48 -16.81
N ALA A 778 17.40 -4.39 -17.52
CA ALA A 778 18.30 -3.88 -18.56
C ALA A 778 19.64 -3.41 -18.01
N ARG A 779 19.67 -2.92 -16.76
CA ARG A 779 20.89 -2.44 -16.08
C ARG A 779 21.96 -3.52 -15.85
N PHE A 780 21.63 -4.81 -16.01
CA PHE A 780 22.61 -5.91 -15.97
C PHE A 780 22.80 -6.62 -17.33
N ARG A 781 21.98 -6.32 -18.33
CA ARG A 781 21.92 -7.02 -19.63
C ARG A 781 23.28 -7.25 -20.30
N LYS A 782 24.24 -6.33 -20.13
CA LYS A 782 25.58 -6.43 -20.74
C LYS A 782 26.43 -7.58 -20.17
N HIS A 783 26.06 -8.15 -19.03
CA HIS A 783 26.74 -9.28 -18.37
C HIS A 783 26.29 -10.66 -18.85
N PHE A 784 25.23 -10.73 -19.65
CA PHE A 784 24.67 -12.00 -20.09
C PHE A 784 24.92 -12.27 -21.57
N ARG A 785 25.26 -13.51 -21.93
CA ARG A 785 25.43 -13.92 -23.33
C ARG A 785 24.73 -15.24 -23.59
N LYS A 786 23.80 -15.24 -24.54
CA LYS A 786 23.14 -16.46 -25.03
C LYS A 786 24.16 -17.32 -25.78
N VAL A 787 24.25 -18.60 -25.43
CA VAL A 787 25.15 -19.56 -26.07
C VAL A 787 24.40 -20.32 -27.17
N PRO A 788 24.90 -20.31 -28.43
CA PRO A 788 24.37 -21.18 -29.48
C PRO A 788 24.49 -22.66 -29.07
N ARG A 789 23.48 -23.49 -29.39
CA ARG A 789 23.49 -24.92 -29.04
C ARG A 789 24.72 -25.67 -29.56
N SER A 790 25.28 -25.26 -30.69
CA SER A 790 26.51 -25.84 -31.27
C SER A 790 27.77 -25.57 -30.44
N ALA A 791 27.75 -24.62 -29.51
CA ALA A 791 28.88 -24.25 -28.68
C ALA A 791 28.78 -24.81 -27.25
N TRP A 792 27.75 -25.62 -26.95
CA TRP A 792 27.62 -26.27 -25.64
C TRP A 792 28.72 -27.31 -25.47
N ASN A 793 29.38 -27.30 -24.31
CA ASN A 793 30.45 -28.22 -23.95
C ASN A 793 30.42 -28.53 -22.45
N ASP A 794 31.26 -29.47 -22.02
CA ASP A 794 31.29 -30.00 -20.64
C ASP A 794 31.90 -29.03 -19.62
N ASN A 795 32.60 -27.98 -20.08
CA ASN A 795 33.13 -26.93 -19.20
C ASN A 795 32.05 -25.92 -18.79
N MET A 796 30.86 -26.00 -19.36
CA MET A 796 29.72 -25.17 -18.97
C MET A 796 28.93 -25.85 -17.85
N MET A 797 28.73 -25.15 -16.74
CA MET A 797 27.99 -25.70 -15.60
C MET A 797 26.93 -24.73 -15.06
N PRO A 798 25.86 -25.22 -14.43
CA PRO A 798 24.90 -24.38 -13.74
C PRO A 798 25.58 -23.43 -12.74
N LEU A 799 25.08 -22.20 -12.66
CA LEU A 799 25.65 -21.18 -11.79
C LEU A 799 25.71 -21.63 -10.33
N VAL A 800 24.68 -22.30 -9.81
CA VAL A 800 24.66 -22.75 -8.41
C VAL A 800 25.79 -23.71 -8.07
N ASP A 801 26.04 -24.70 -8.92
CA ASP A 801 27.15 -25.63 -8.76
C ASP A 801 28.51 -24.89 -8.85
N PHE A 802 28.58 -23.86 -9.70
CA PHE A 802 29.79 -23.04 -9.84
C PHE A 802 30.09 -22.23 -8.56
N LEU A 803 29.08 -21.78 -7.82
CA LEU A 803 29.22 -21.00 -6.59
C LEU A 803 29.75 -21.82 -5.40
N GLU A 804 29.66 -23.14 -5.46
CA GLU A 804 30.18 -24.06 -4.44
C GLU A 804 31.68 -24.36 -4.61
N LEU A 805 32.22 -24.14 -5.81
CA LEU A 805 33.62 -24.36 -6.11
C LEU A 805 34.51 -23.28 -5.47
N SER A 806 35.70 -23.70 -5.03
CA SER A 806 36.78 -22.78 -4.67
C SER A 806 37.30 -22.00 -5.90
N GLU A 807 38.03 -20.90 -5.69
CA GLU A 807 38.50 -20.04 -6.78
C GLU A 807 39.39 -20.80 -7.80
N ASP A 808 40.25 -21.71 -7.31
CA ASP A 808 41.14 -22.52 -8.15
C ASP A 808 40.35 -23.54 -9.00
N GLU A 809 39.26 -24.10 -8.45
CA GLU A 809 38.43 -25.11 -9.15
C GLU A 809 37.54 -24.52 -10.24
N ARG A 810 37.42 -23.19 -10.30
CA ARG A 810 36.63 -22.45 -11.30
C ARG A 810 37.40 -22.24 -12.60
N GLU A 811 38.72 -22.46 -12.61
CA GLU A 811 39.54 -22.23 -13.79
C GLU A 811 39.04 -23.07 -14.99
N GLY A 812 38.86 -22.41 -16.14
CA GLY A 812 38.38 -23.06 -17.37
C GLY A 812 36.88 -23.41 -17.40
N LYS A 813 36.13 -23.15 -16.32
CA LYS A 813 34.67 -23.40 -16.24
C LYS A 813 33.86 -22.14 -16.57
N PHE A 814 32.67 -22.34 -17.12
CA PHE A 814 31.79 -21.25 -17.58
C PHE A 814 30.40 -21.37 -16.93
N PRO A 815 30.05 -20.50 -15.96
CA PRO A 815 28.75 -20.56 -15.32
C PRO A 815 27.63 -20.10 -16.26
N TYR A 816 26.50 -20.81 -16.23
CA TYR A 816 25.30 -20.43 -16.96
C TYR A 816 24.04 -20.57 -16.11
N ILE A 817 23.01 -19.80 -16.48
CA ILE A 817 21.62 -20.02 -16.05
C ILE A 817 20.77 -20.45 -17.23
N TRP A 818 19.67 -21.14 -16.95
CA TRP A 818 18.70 -21.56 -17.94
C TRP A 818 17.72 -20.42 -18.22
N ALA A 819 17.42 -20.19 -19.51
CA ALA A 819 16.39 -19.25 -19.91
C ALA A 819 15.65 -19.75 -21.15
N VAL A 820 14.42 -19.28 -21.33
CA VAL A 820 13.62 -19.57 -22.53
C VAL A 820 13.65 -18.39 -23.49
N ASP A 821 13.67 -18.68 -24.80
CA ASP A 821 13.49 -17.65 -25.81
C ASP A 821 12.03 -17.45 -26.20
N ARG A 822 11.77 -16.53 -27.14
CA ARG A 822 10.42 -16.22 -27.63
C ARG A 822 9.68 -17.41 -28.27
N SER A 823 10.39 -18.47 -28.63
CA SER A 823 9.80 -19.71 -29.14
C SER A 823 9.68 -20.78 -28.05
N GLN A 824 9.78 -20.38 -26.78
CA GLN A 824 9.79 -21.24 -25.59
C GLN A 824 10.87 -22.34 -25.62
N LYS A 825 11.95 -22.14 -26.38
CA LYS A 825 13.05 -23.09 -26.43
C LYS A 825 14.04 -22.79 -25.31
N LEU A 826 14.50 -23.84 -24.66
CA LEU A 826 15.51 -23.77 -23.61
C LEU A 826 16.88 -23.38 -24.18
N ASN A 827 17.56 -22.45 -23.49
CA ASN A 827 18.88 -21.91 -23.83
C ASN A 827 19.76 -21.74 -22.60
N ARG A 828 21.08 -21.92 -22.76
CA ARG A 828 22.10 -21.57 -21.76
C ARG A 828 22.50 -20.11 -21.93
N VAL A 829 22.48 -19.35 -20.83
CA VAL A 829 22.91 -17.95 -20.79
C VAL A 829 24.12 -17.84 -19.87
N LEU A 830 25.27 -17.49 -20.43
CA LEU A 830 26.49 -17.28 -19.66
C LEU A 830 26.37 -16.08 -18.75
N VAL A 831 26.94 -16.21 -17.56
CA VAL A 831 26.95 -15.20 -16.51
C VAL A 831 28.36 -14.63 -16.38
N ALA A 832 28.50 -13.31 -16.49
CA ALA A 832 29.80 -12.66 -16.31
C ALA A 832 30.22 -12.60 -14.83
N LYS A 833 31.53 -12.55 -14.57
CA LYS A 833 32.13 -12.52 -13.22
C LYS A 833 31.45 -11.55 -12.24
N PRO A 834 31.14 -10.28 -12.59
CA PRO A 834 30.51 -9.36 -11.63
C PRO A 834 29.12 -9.81 -11.13
N ILE A 835 28.38 -10.56 -11.96
CA ILE A 835 27.08 -11.11 -11.54
C ILE A 835 27.28 -12.35 -10.67
N VAL A 836 28.33 -13.16 -10.92
CA VAL A 836 28.72 -14.24 -10.01
C VAL A 836 29.10 -13.67 -8.65
N GLU A 837 29.93 -12.62 -8.60
CA GLU A 837 30.32 -11.92 -7.37
C GLU A 837 29.09 -11.38 -6.62
N SER A 838 28.11 -10.79 -7.33
CA SER A 838 26.83 -10.41 -6.72
C SER A 838 26.05 -11.60 -6.15
N CYS A 839 26.05 -12.76 -6.81
CA CYS A 839 25.39 -13.96 -6.28
C CYS A 839 26.04 -14.45 -4.98
N GLU A 840 27.38 -14.47 -4.93
CA GLU A 840 28.13 -14.83 -3.72
C GLU A 840 27.84 -13.84 -2.59
N GLU A 841 27.90 -12.54 -2.89
CA GLU A 841 27.71 -11.51 -1.87
C GLU A 841 26.27 -11.48 -1.35
N ARG A 842 25.26 -11.69 -2.20
CA ARG A 842 23.86 -11.83 -1.77
C ARG A 842 23.60 -13.11 -0.95
N ARG A 843 24.24 -14.23 -1.32
CA ARG A 843 24.20 -15.47 -0.53
C ARG A 843 24.79 -15.24 0.86
N ASP A 844 25.98 -14.64 0.92
CA ASP A 844 26.70 -14.44 2.17
C ASP A 844 25.96 -13.44 3.07
N PHE A 845 25.34 -12.41 2.49
CA PHE A 845 24.44 -11.51 3.20
C PHE A 845 23.23 -12.25 3.78
N TRP A 846 22.58 -13.13 3.01
CA TRP A 846 21.47 -13.94 3.49
C TRP A 846 21.87 -14.86 4.66
N LEU A 847 23.03 -15.52 4.58
CA LEU A 847 23.57 -16.34 5.67
C LEU A 847 23.84 -15.51 6.94
N MET A 848 24.40 -14.30 6.78
CA MET A 848 24.61 -13.37 7.90
C MET A 848 23.28 -12.99 8.56
N LEU A 849 22.26 -12.65 7.77
CA LEU A 849 20.94 -12.31 8.31
C LEU A 849 20.33 -13.47 9.11
N ARG A 850 20.45 -14.70 8.59
CA ARG A 850 19.98 -15.92 9.28
C ARG A 850 20.68 -16.12 10.62
N ASP A 851 21.99 -15.91 10.67
CA ASP A 851 22.77 -16.00 11.91
C ASP A 851 22.31 -14.94 12.95
N ILE A 852 22.08 -13.69 12.51
CA ILE A 852 21.55 -12.62 13.38
C ILE A 852 20.17 -13.00 13.95
N ALA A 853 19.30 -13.58 13.13
CA ALA A 853 17.98 -14.04 13.54
C ALA A 853 18.01 -15.30 14.43
N GLY A 854 19.15 -15.99 14.52
CA GLY A 854 19.26 -17.29 15.18
C GLY A 854 18.54 -18.41 14.42
N ALA A 855 18.33 -18.26 13.11
CA ALA A 855 17.79 -19.30 12.25
C ALA A 855 18.89 -20.34 11.99
N GLU A 856 18.88 -21.46 12.73
CA GLU A 856 19.90 -22.50 12.59
C GLU A 856 19.99 -22.98 11.12
N PRO A 857 21.19 -23.23 10.60
CA PRO A 857 21.34 -23.97 9.35
C PRO A 857 20.68 -25.35 9.52
N GLU A 858 20.19 -25.95 8.42
CA GLU A 858 19.99 -27.39 8.41
C GLU A 858 21.32 -27.99 8.87
N LYS A 859 21.34 -28.60 10.06
CA LYS A 859 22.44 -29.48 10.40
C LYS A 859 22.45 -30.49 9.25
N PRO A 860 23.59 -30.68 8.57
CA PRO A 860 23.72 -31.87 7.75
C PRO A 860 23.23 -33.01 8.64
N GLN A 861 22.30 -33.82 8.17
CA GLN A 861 22.15 -35.13 8.77
C GLN A 861 23.57 -35.70 8.71
N GLU A 862 24.30 -35.66 9.83
CA GLU A 862 25.39 -36.55 10.07
C GLU A 862 24.71 -37.91 9.98
N GLU A 863 24.60 -38.45 8.77
CA GLU A 863 24.39 -39.87 8.58
C GLU A 863 25.38 -40.49 9.53
N ASN A 864 24.84 -41.15 10.54
CA ASN A 864 25.53 -41.67 11.69
C ASN A 864 26.58 -42.65 11.14
N LEU A 865 27.76 -42.12 10.79
CA LEU A 865 28.77 -42.82 10.01
C LEU A 865 29.24 -44.03 10.82
N GLU A 866 29.22 -43.89 12.15
CA GLU A 866 29.39 -44.97 13.12
C GLU A 866 28.36 -46.09 12.99
N GLU A 867 27.09 -45.79 12.72
CA GLU A 867 26.02 -46.77 12.55
C GLU A 867 26.10 -47.47 11.19
N LYS A 868 26.40 -46.74 10.10
CA LYS A 868 26.70 -47.33 8.80
C LYS A 868 27.95 -48.23 8.87
N ILE A 869 29.04 -47.74 9.44
CA ILE A 869 30.27 -48.52 9.64
C ILE A 869 30.01 -49.73 10.55
N ARG A 870 29.24 -49.59 11.64
CA ARG A 870 28.84 -50.75 12.47
C ARG A 870 28.05 -51.77 11.66
N THR A 871 27.09 -51.32 10.86
CA THR A 871 26.23 -52.22 10.09
C THR A 871 27.02 -52.93 8.98
N GLU A 872 27.96 -52.23 8.35
CA GLU A 872 28.86 -52.78 7.33
C GLU A 872 29.88 -53.77 7.93
N VAL A 873 30.47 -53.44 9.09
CA VAL A 873 31.39 -54.33 9.80
C VAL A 873 30.67 -55.57 10.33
N VAL A 874 29.46 -55.43 10.89
CA VAL A 874 28.64 -56.56 11.34
C VAL A 874 28.20 -57.42 10.16
N SER A 875 27.83 -56.83 9.02
CA SER A 875 27.48 -57.55 7.80
C SER A 875 28.68 -58.33 7.24
N ASN A 876 29.87 -57.73 7.21
CA ASN A 876 31.10 -58.38 6.73
C ASN A 876 31.58 -59.49 7.68
N ILE A 877 31.41 -59.33 9.00
CA ILE A 877 31.68 -60.37 9.98
C ILE A 877 30.67 -61.52 9.84
N ALA A 878 29.39 -61.21 9.62
CA ALA A 878 28.34 -62.21 9.41
C ALA A 878 28.55 -63.00 8.10
N GLN A 879 28.95 -62.34 7.01
CA GLN A 879 29.32 -63.01 5.76
C GLN A 879 30.59 -63.86 5.91
N GLY A 880 31.60 -63.38 6.64
CA GLY A 880 32.81 -64.15 6.95
C GLY A 880 32.53 -65.39 7.81
N LEU A 881 31.63 -65.28 8.79
CA LEU A 881 31.18 -66.40 9.63
C LEU A 881 30.30 -67.40 8.86
N MET A 882 29.45 -66.93 7.93
CA MET A 882 28.65 -67.80 7.07
C MET A 882 29.51 -68.60 6.07
N GLN A 883 30.60 -68.02 5.56
CA GLN A 883 31.55 -68.75 4.72
C GLN A 883 32.40 -69.76 5.51
N LEU A 884 32.69 -69.48 6.79
CA LEU A 884 33.41 -70.40 7.68
C LEU A 884 32.54 -71.52 8.25
N ALA A 885 31.21 -71.35 8.29
CA ALA A 885 30.26 -72.35 8.78
C ALA A 885 29.67 -73.26 7.67
N GLY A 886 29.98 -73.00 6.40
CA GLY A 886 29.51 -73.75 5.24
C GLY A 886 30.35 -74.98 4.90
N GLY A 887 30.57 -75.87 5.86
CA GLY A 887 31.24 -77.16 5.67
C GLY A 887 30.33 -78.34 6.01
N ASN A 888 29.91 -79.09 4.99
CA ASN A 888 29.27 -80.42 5.01
C ASN A 888 27.81 -80.58 5.46
N SER A 889 27.02 -81.01 4.46
CA SER A 889 26.01 -82.09 4.48
C SER A 889 24.59 -81.86 5.02
N ASN A 890 23.66 -82.16 4.11
CA ASN A 890 22.35 -82.81 4.27
C ASN A 890 21.21 -82.09 5.03
N GLY A 891 20.26 -81.60 4.22
CA GLY A 891 18.92 -82.19 4.18
C GLY A 891 17.95 -81.88 5.33
N ASN A 892 17.03 -80.95 5.04
CA ASN A 892 15.64 -80.87 5.51
C ASN A 892 15.35 -81.07 7.00
N GLY A 893 15.13 -79.94 7.69
CA GLY A 893 14.36 -79.94 8.92
C GLY A 893 14.54 -78.67 9.76
N LEU A 894 14.09 -77.52 9.26
CA LEU A 894 13.61 -76.36 10.04
C LEU A 894 13.16 -75.24 9.07
N LEU A 895 12.25 -75.61 8.16
CA LEU A 895 11.57 -74.71 7.24
C LEU A 895 10.16 -74.45 7.79
N GLN A 896 10.10 -73.94 9.02
CA GLN A 896 8.85 -73.55 9.68
C GLN A 896 9.15 -72.55 10.81
N MET A 897 9.66 -71.37 10.47
CA MET A 897 9.57 -70.12 11.26
C MET A 897 10.34 -69.01 10.54
N ALA A 898 9.82 -68.56 9.40
CA ALA A 898 10.06 -67.24 8.80
C ALA A 898 9.55 -67.30 7.36
N LEU A 899 8.28 -66.93 7.16
CA LEU A 899 7.68 -66.36 5.96
C LEU A 899 6.18 -66.67 5.97
N THR A 900 5.42 -65.82 6.66
CA THR A 900 4.09 -65.42 6.20
C THR A 900 3.95 -63.95 6.53
N GLN A 901 3.97 -63.13 5.48
CA GLN A 901 3.39 -61.79 5.51
C GLN A 901 1.95 -61.88 6.06
N PRO A 902 1.45 -60.78 6.62
CA PRO A 902 0.25 -60.25 6.02
C PRO A 902 0.34 -58.76 5.73
N THR A 903 -0.14 -58.42 4.54
CA THR A 903 -0.78 -57.16 4.15
C THR A 903 -1.72 -56.60 5.23
N LYS A 904 -1.53 -55.31 5.54
CA LYS A 904 -2.44 -54.32 6.15
C LYS A 904 -1.90 -52.95 5.69
N SER A 905 -2.57 -51.99 5.04
CA SER A 905 -3.91 -51.40 5.19
C SER A 905 -4.26 -51.03 6.64
N GLU A 906 -4.38 -49.72 6.85
CA GLU A 906 -4.88 -48.96 8.01
C GLU A 906 -3.87 -48.55 9.11
N ASP A 907 -3.90 -47.24 9.33
CA ASP A 907 -3.84 -46.51 10.59
C ASP A 907 -2.61 -46.68 11.49
N VAL A 908 -1.71 -45.70 11.38
CA VAL A 908 -0.83 -45.34 12.49
C VAL A 908 -1.49 -44.21 13.27
N ALA A 909 -2.40 -44.60 14.16
CA ALA A 909 -2.66 -43.86 15.38
C ALA A 909 -1.42 -44.03 16.28
N VAL A 910 -0.60 -42.99 16.40
CA VAL A 910 0.40 -42.90 17.47
C VAL A 910 -0.35 -42.48 18.73
N ALA A 911 -0.53 -43.40 19.68
CA ALA A 911 -1.07 -43.08 20.99
C ALA A 911 -0.06 -42.25 21.79
N GLU A 912 -0.46 -41.03 22.10
CA GLU A 912 0.21 -40.05 22.95
C GLU A 912 0.33 -40.53 24.41
N LYS A 913 1.35 -40.02 25.12
CA LYS A 913 1.25 -39.79 26.55
C LYS A 913 0.43 -38.51 26.77
N PRO A 914 -0.55 -38.47 27.68
CA PRO A 914 -1.44 -37.33 27.81
C PRO A 914 -0.71 -36.17 28.47
N SER A 915 -0.50 -35.08 27.73
CA SER A 915 -0.49 -33.74 28.31
C SER A 915 -1.94 -33.25 28.29
N ASN A 916 -2.43 -32.73 29.42
CA ASN A 916 -3.74 -32.10 29.49
C ASN A 916 -3.76 -30.85 28.59
N GLY A 917 -4.36 -30.97 27.42
CA GLY A 917 -4.75 -29.89 26.52
C GLY A 917 -5.42 -30.50 25.29
N GLU A 918 -6.69 -30.24 25.05
CA GLU A 918 -7.44 -30.76 23.90
C GLU A 918 -6.74 -30.36 22.59
N TYR A 919 -6.20 -31.33 21.85
CA TYR A 919 -5.62 -31.14 20.52
C TYR A 919 -6.71 -31.26 19.46
N MET A 920 -6.76 -30.31 18.52
CA MET A 920 -7.65 -30.33 17.36
C MET A 920 -6.79 -30.10 16.12
N ALA A 921 -6.78 -31.05 15.19
CA ALA A 921 -5.97 -30.94 13.98
C ALA A 921 -6.47 -29.79 13.09
N PRO A 922 -5.56 -28.95 12.53
CA PRO A 922 -5.96 -27.92 11.57
C PRO A 922 -6.49 -28.56 10.29
N TRP A 923 -7.50 -27.94 9.68
CA TRP A 923 -8.12 -28.41 8.45
C TRP A 923 -8.56 -27.24 7.57
N LEU A 924 -8.87 -27.52 6.30
CA LEU A 924 -9.21 -26.51 5.30
C LEU A 924 -10.35 -27.02 4.39
N GLU A 925 -11.41 -26.23 4.20
CA GLU A 925 -12.47 -26.49 3.21
C GLU A 925 -11.93 -26.24 1.78
N THR A 926 -11.07 -27.13 1.27
CA THR A 926 -10.31 -26.91 0.02
C THR A 926 -11.19 -26.57 -1.17
N ASP A 927 -12.36 -27.21 -1.30
CA ASP A 927 -13.28 -26.98 -2.42
C ASP A 927 -13.80 -25.52 -2.48
N ASP A 928 -13.86 -24.86 -1.33
CA ASP A 928 -14.34 -23.49 -1.15
C ASP A 928 -13.23 -22.44 -1.22
N CYS A 929 -11.98 -22.85 -1.47
CA CYS A 929 -10.84 -21.94 -1.55
C CYS A 929 -10.97 -20.97 -2.75
N SER A 930 -10.68 -19.69 -2.51
CA SER A 930 -10.71 -18.60 -3.50
C SER A 930 -9.37 -18.33 -4.20
N SER A 931 -8.33 -19.10 -3.89
CA SER A 931 -7.01 -18.99 -4.55
C SER A 931 -6.34 -17.61 -4.41
N CYS A 932 -6.56 -16.93 -3.28
CA CYS A 932 -6.07 -15.57 -3.04
C CYS A 932 -4.57 -15.46 -2.68
N ASP A 933 -3.85 -16.58 -2.63
CA ASP A 933 -2.41 -16.71 -2.32
C ASP A 933 -1.96 -16.31 -0.90
N GLU A 934 -2.80 -15.73 -0.06
CA GLU A 934 -2.39 -15.20 1.25
C GLU A 934 -1.77 -16.26 2.18
N CYS A 935 -2.38 -17.44 2.30
CA CYS A 935 -1.83 -18.53 3.11
C CYS A 935 -0.49 -19.07 2.57
N ILE A 936 -0.32 -19.08 1.24
CA ILE A 936 0.90 -19.55 0.58
C ILE A 936 2.04 -18.54 0.76
N LYS A 937 1.75 -17.24 0.60
CA LYS A 937 2.71 -16.14 0.84
C LYS A 937 3.16 -16.10 2.29
N LEU A 938 2.24 -16.43 3.22
CA LEU A 938 2.55 -16.48 4.64
C LEU A 938 3.51 -17.63 4.95
N ASN A 939 3.17 -18.87 4.57
CA ASN A 939 4.02 -20.03 4.79
C ASN A 939 3.74 -21.16 3.77
N SER A 940 4.53 -21.22 2.70
CA SER A 940 4.44 -22.25 1.65
C SER A 940 4.90 -23.65 2.09
N ASN A 941 5.47 -23.80 3.29
CA ASN A 941 5.75 -25.11 3.87
C ASN A 941 4.51 -25.71 4.54
N ILE A 942 3.59 -24.87 5.03
CA ILE A 942 2.31 -25.29 5.61
C ILE A 942 1.26 -25.51 4.52
N PHE A 943 1.15 -24.58 3.57
CA PHE A 943 0.09 -24.56 2.55
C PHE A 943 0.65 -24.82 1.15
N ALA A 944 -0.12 -25.50 0.30
CA ALA A 944 0.19 -25.69 -1.11
C ALA A 944 -1.09 -25.67 -1.97
N TYR A 945 -0.94 -25.45 -3.28
CA TYR A 945 -2.05 -25.59 -4.23
C TYR A 945 -2.13 -26.99 -4.82
N ASN A 946 -3.35 -27.48 -5.02
CA ASN A 946 -3.61 -28.66 -5.83
C ASN A 946 -3.70 -28.31 -7.33
N GLU A 947 -3.95 -29.30 -8.18
CA GLU A 947 -4.04 -29.13 -9.65
C GLU A 947 -5.15 -28.17 -10.10
N ASN A 948 -6.17 -27.95 -9.26
CA ASN A 948 -7.28 -27.03 -9.51
C ASN A 948 -7.06 -25.64 -8.90
N ASN A 949 -5.82 -25.28 -8.53
CA ASN A 949 -5.46 -24.05 -7.81
C ASN A 949 -6.21 -23.86 -6.47
N LYS A 950 -6.61 -24.94 -5.79
CA LYS A 950 -7.23 -24.85 -4.46
C LYS A 950 -6.22 -25.17 -3.36
N ALA A 951 -6.19 -24.33 -2.32
CA ALA A 951 -5.24 -24.46 -1.23
C ALA A 951 -5.57 -25.67 -0.35
N TYR A 952 -4.55 -26.39 0.10
CA TYR A 952 -4.66 -27.45 1.11
C TYR A 952 -3.50 -27.34 2.10
N ILE A 953 -3.66 -27.96 3.28
CA ILE A 953 -2.61 -28.04 4.29
C ILE A 953 -1.67 -29.19 3.92
N LYS A 954 -0.47 -28.85 3.45
CA LYS A 954 0.60 -29.80 3.10
C LYS A 954 1.25 -30.39 4.35
N ASN A 955 1.62 -29.55 5.31
CA ASN A 955 2.20 -29.98 6.58
C ASN A 955 1.94 -28.96 7.71
N PRO A 956 1.01 -29.24 8.65
CA PRO A 956 0.67 -28.29 9.70
C PRO A 956 1.77 -28.09 10.75
N LYS A 957 2.80 -28.94 10.77
CA LYS A 957 3.95 -28.84 11.70
C LYS A 957 5.15 -28.13 11.09
N ALA A 958 5.05 -27.65 9.85
CA ALA A 958 6.16 -27.02 9.13
C ALA A 958 6.38 -25.53 9.46
N GLY A 959 5.65 -25.00 10.43
CA GLY A 959 5.81 -23.64 10.93
C GLY A 959 5.15 -23.46 12.30
N PRO A 960 5.30 -22.28 12.92
CA PRO A 960 4.68 -21.98 14.21
C PRO A 960 3.15 -21.93 14.10
N TYR A 961 2.45 -22.21 15.21
CA TYR A 961 0.99 -22.18 15.26
C TYR A 961 0.39 -20.82 14.85
N GLU A 962 1.10 -19.72 15.11
CA GLU A 962 0.67 -18.38 14.70
C GLU A 962 0.46 -18.24 13.18
N ASP A 963 1.19 -19.00 12.35
CA ASP A 963 1.04 -18.95 10.90
C ASP A 963 -0.30 -19.54 10.46
N LEU A 964 -0.78 -20.60 11.13
CA LEU A 964 -2.11 -21.15 10.88
C LEU A 964 -3.21 -20.14 11.26
N VAL A 965 -3.05 -19.47 12.41
CA VAL A 965 -4.01 -18.46 12.88
C VAL A 965 -4.04 -17.24 11.95
N LYS A 966 -2.88 -16.68 11.60
CA LYS A 966 -2.77 -15.56 10.65
C LYS A 966 -3.32 -15.95 9.28
N ALA A 967 -3.11 -17.18 8.82
CA ALA A 967 -3.68 -17.64 7.56
C ALA A 967 -5.22 -17.66 7.60
N ALA A 968 -5.81 -18.10 8.71
CA ALA A 968 -7.27 -18.05 8.90
C ALA A 968 -7.81 -16.60 8.94
N GLU A 969 -7.11 -15.71 9.64
CA GLU A 969 -7.48 -14.29 9.71
C GLU A 969 -7.41 -13.58 8.36
N LYS A 970 -6.44 -13.93 7.52
CA LYS A 970 -6.26 -13.33 6.18
C LYS A 970 -7.11 -14.01 5.11
N CYS A 971 -7.65 -15.20 5.37
CA CYS A 971 -8.37 -16.00 4.38
C CYS A 971 -9.62 -15.26 3.86
N THR A 972 -9.64 -14.92 2.56
CA THR A 972 -10.78 -14.27 1.91
C THR A 972 -12.01 -15.16 1.82
N ALA A 973 -11.82 -16.47 1.76
CA ALA A 973 -12.90 -17.44 1.70
C ALA A 973 -13.42 -17.89 3.08
N GLY A 974 -12.66 -17.62 4.15
CA GLY A 974 -13.00 -18.05 5.52
C GLY A 974 -12.98 -19.58 5.71
N VAL A 975 -12.08 -20.29 5.01
CA VAL A 975 -12.06 -21.76 4.90
C VAL A 975 -10.94 -22.45 5.69
N ILE A 976 -10.12 -21.69 6.39
CA ILE A 976 -8.95 -22.23 7.12
C ILE A 976 -9.30 -22.30 8.61
N HIS A 977 -9.17 -23.49 9.18
CA HIS A 977 -9.46 -23.79 10.57
C HIS A 977 -8.14 -24.16 11.29
N PRO A 978 -7.57 -23.28 12.13
CA PRO A 978 -6.26 -23.51 12.76
C PRO A 978 -6.21 -24.69 13.75
N GLY A 979 -7.36 -25.14 14.26
CA GLY A 979 -7.44 -26.17 15.28
C GLY A 979 -6.91 -25.70 16.64
N LEU A 980 -6.39 -26.63 17.45
CA LEU A 980 -5.72 -26.34 18.73
C LEU A 980 -4.31 -26.93 18.67
N PRO A 981 -3.29 -26.20 19.14
CA PRO A 981 -1.90 -26.65 19.02
C PRO A 981 -1.63 -27.83 19.97
N ALA A 982 -0.89 -28.83 19.47
CA ALA A 982 -0.44 -29.97 20.28
C ALA A 982 0.59 -29.54 21.36
N GLU A 983 1.40 -28.53 21.06
CA GLU A 983 2.41 -27.98 21.95
C GLU A 983 2.02 -26.57 22.42
N ARG A 984 1.85 -26.39 23.73
CA ARG A 984 1.51 -25.10 24.36
C ARG A 984 2.71 -24.40 25.03
N SER A 985 3.93 -24.71 24.60
CA SER A 985 5.16 -24.13 25.15
C SER A 985 5.66 -22.88 24.43
N ALA A 986 5.04 -22.52 23.29
CA ALA A 986 5.44 -21.35 22.51
C ALA A 986 5.07 -20.04 23.23
N LYS A 987 5.85 -18.98 22.98
CA LYS A 987 5.59 -17.64 23.50
C LYS A 987 4.24 -17.15 22.96
N ASP A 988 3.43 -16.54 23.83
CA ASP A 988 2.11 -15.98 23.50
C ASP A 988 1.10 -17.00 22.94
N ILE A 989 1.28 -18.30 23.17
CA ILE A 989 0.40 -19.34 22.60
C ILE A 989 -1.07 -19.20 23.01
N GLU A 990 -1.35 -18.80 24.26
CA GLU A 990 -2.72 -18.58 24.73
C GLU A 990 -3.38 -17.39 24.00
N LYS A 991 -2.61 -16.36 23.63
CA LYS A 991 -3.09 -15.25 22.78
C LYS A 991 -3.48 -15.79 21.39
N TRP A 992 -2.65 -16.64 20.80
CA TRP A 992 -2.94 -17.25 19.50
C TRP A 992 -4.10 -18.23 19.54
N ILE A 993 -4.25 -19.01 20.62
CA ILE A 993 -5.43 -19.88 20.83
C ILE A 993 -6.70 -19.04 20.88
N SER A 994 -6.72 -17.97 21.68
CA SER A 994 -7.87 -17.06 21.77
C SER A 994 -8.23 -16.43 20.42
N ARG A 995 -7.24 -16.04 19.62
CA ARG A 995 -7.47 -15.52 18.24
C ARG A 995 -8.04 -16.59 17.29
N ALA A 996 -7.66 -17.85 17.47
CA ALA A 996 -8.13 -18.97 16.64
C ALA A 996 -9.57 -19.39 16.94
N GLU A 997 -10.09 -19.14 18.14
CA GLU A 997 -11.40 -19.66 18.62
C GLU A 997 -12.56 -19.41 17.65
N LYS A 998 -12.63 -18.22 17.04
CA LYS A 998 -13.73 -17.87 16.12
C LYS A 998 -13.65 -18.54 14.75
N TYR A 999 -12.53 -19.18 14.43
CA TYR A 999 -12.30 -19.90 13.18
C TYR A 999 -12.42 -21.41 13.35
N ASN A 1000 -12.49 -21.94 14.58
CA ASN A 1000 -12.53 -23.38 14.85
C ASN A 1000 -13.94 -23.96 14.89
#